data_AF-C0DBH3-F1
#
_entry.id   AF-C0DBH3-F1
#
_cell.length_a   1.000
_cell.length_b   1.000
_cell.length_c   1.000
_cell.angle_alpha   90.00
_cell.angle_beta   90.00
_cell.angle_gamma   90.00
#
_symmetry.space_group_name_H-M   'P 1'
#
loop_
_entity.id
_entity.type
_entity.pdbx_description
1 polymer ?
#
loop_
_entity_poly.entity_id
_entity_poly.type
_entity_poly.pdbx_seq_one_letter_code
_entity_poly.pdbx_strand_id
1 'polypeptide(L)'
;MRIIPKKTRVSMEFFKGIELPDIIIACVGVTLTLLMLLSNLPFRWGAALIMFILFAASIIPVENEKAYKTVYYGIKYAMSYKTFRKNPEKKGEIPVQGITPFTGISGTFIEYGDAYSGLVVEIPSIEFRFMTESRQNQLIDQVYGSILRTVTESETAAMVKIDRPMLYDSFIQTENKKKDDLKAAYIRGMLSEEELTVRIGIIQDRIKQLELFNEKETVYLPHHYLVFFGKDRSHLENQAEDMLAAMGTHGMDCHVLREQELAIFLKYNYSVIFDEREAWNLSPDQYMDWILPERIQITSRTVSYDEIITHNIRITDYPILVENAWGHGLFNRPDTRVVLKMKPIDRYKGIRQIDRAIDELREQGNSTGKTSKLMELNNHIETLAEVLSLLQGDNEMLMDVNIYITAYDYELSEARLHPEYQTKKQGQGIKRQIRRELSEWGFKSTDLFLQQFEAYASSHISAFDAFRREGRGIQSGSVAAAFPYVYKLMMDAKGICLGKNAGKPVFVDFFVRDRERVNSNMVVIGKSGSGKSYATKMMLANLAAENSKIFILDPENEYTGLAKNLKGKVIDVGSATEGRLNPFHIITGLSDDDEEDGGDDAAKVSFNMHMQFLEEFYRQILTGIEPDALEYLNNITIRMYESKGIDSETDLGRLGPEDYPTFDDLYEKILNDFQMSTGTYSKTNLTVLLNYISKFATGGRNAGLWNGAASISTQENFIVFNFQSLLANKNNTVANAQMLLVLKWLDNEIIKNRDYNLRFGASRKIVIVIDEAHVFIDSKYPIALDFMYQMAKRIRKYNGMQIIITQNVKDFVGTEELARKSTAIINACQYSFIFPLSPNDMHDLCKLYEKAGAINESEQEEIVNNGRGRAFVVTSPSERSCIDIEAPRDIEQLFTM
;
A
#
# COMPACT_ATOMS: atom_id res chain seq x y z
N MET A 1 11.09 -8.77 -22.14
CA MET A 1 12.43 -8.95 -21.53
C MET A 1 13.44 -8.07 -22.25
N ARG A 2 14.47 -7.61 -21.56
CA ARG A 2 15.49 -6.66 -22.04
C ARG A 2 16.89 -7.24 -21.87
N ILE A 3 17.85 -6.76 -22.63
CA ILE A 3 19.21 -7.30 -22.63
C ILE A 3 20.15 -6.41 -21.84
N ILE A 4 20.95 -7.00 -20.96
CA ILE A 4 22.17 -6.38 -20.44
C ILE A 4 23.34 -7.12 -21.10
N PRO A 5 24.12 -6.45 -21.97
CA PRO A 5 25.22 -7.12 -22.65
C PRO A 5 26.23 -7.64 -21.63
N LYS A 6 27.02 -8.64 -22.03
CA LYS A 6 28.23 -9.03 -21.29
C LYS A 6 29.29 -7.90 -21.35
N LYS A 7 30.49 -8.11 -20.82
CA LYS A 7 31.51 -7.04 -20.70
C LYS A 7 31.75 -6.36 -22.06
N THR A 8 31.39 -5.08 -22.15
CA THR A 8 31.61 -4.24 -23.34
C THR A 8 33.06 -3.75 -23.47
N ARG A 9 33.89 -3.96 -22.45
CA ARG A 9 35.34 -3.78 -22.52
C ARG A 9 35.96 -5.16 -22.40
N VAL A 10 36.49 -5.66 -23.50
CA VAL A 10 37.29 -6.88 -23.53
C VAL A 10 38.76 -6.46 -23.51
N SER A 11 39.57 -7.18 -22.73
CA SER A 11 41.01 -6.96 -22.63
C SER A 11 41.70 -7.90 -23.61
N MET A 12 42.71 -7.38 -24.33
CA MET A 12 43.56 -8.22 -25.17
C MET A 12 44.26 -9.31 -24.33
N GLU A 13 43.92 -10.57 -24.61
CA GLU A 13 44.61 -11.74 -24.08
C GLU A 13 45.66 -12.20 -25.10
N PHE A 14 46.93 -12.27 -24.70
CA PHE A 14 48.02 -12.74 -25.57
C PHE A 14 48.13 -14.27 -25.59
N PHE A 15 47.76 -14.88 -24.48
CA PHE A 15 47.61 -16.33 -24.27
C PHE A 15 46.46 -16.53 -23.30
N LYS A 16 45.86 -17.73 -23.28
CA LYS A 16 44.66 -18.06 -22.49
C LYS A 16 44.76 -17.53 -21.04
N GLY A 17 43.98 -16.50 -20.73
CA GLY A 17 43.92 -15.88 -19.39
C GLY A 17 45.16 -15.10 -18.98
N ILE A 18 46.01 -14.66 -19.92
CA ILE A 18 47.22 -13.84 -19.69
C ILE A 18 47.03 -12.49 -20.41
N GLU A 19 46.91 -11.42 -19.61
CA GLU A 19 46.78 -10.04 -20.09
C GLU A 19 48.15 -9.33 -20.17
N LEU A 20 48.21 -8.16 -20.81
CA LEU A 20 49.44 -7.35 -20.90
C LEU A 20 50.12 -7.09 -19.53
N PRO A 21 49.39 -6.74 -18.45
CA PRO A 21 50.02 -6.55 -17.13
C PRO A 21 50.64 -7.83 -16.58
N ASP A 22 50.08 -9.00 -16.90
CA ASP A 22 50.62 -10.29 -16.46
C ASP A 22 51.98 -10.56 -17.13
N ILE A 23 52.13 -10.19 -18.41
CA ILE A 23 53.41 -10.28 -19.13
C ILE A 23 54.45 -9.36 -18.49
N ILE A 24 54.07 -8.12 -18.16
CA ILE A 24 54.98 -7.16 -17.52
C ILE A 24 55.46 -7.70 -16.16
N ILE A 25 54.55 -8.22 -15.34
CA ILE A 25 54.88 -8.81 -14.03
C ILE A 25 55.76 -10.06 -14.20
N ALA A 26 55.47 -10.90 -15.19
CA ALA A 26 56.31 -12.05 -15.52
C ALA A 26 57.73 -11.61 -15.93
N CYS A 27 57.87 -10.60 -16.80
CA CYS A 27 59.17 -10.07 -17.22
C CYS A 27 59.96 -9.48 -16.04
N VAL A 28 59.30 -8.73 -15.15
CA VAL A 28 59.92 -8.21 -13.93
C VAL A 28 60.37 -9.37 -13.03
N GLY A 29 59.52 -10.36 -12.82
CA GLY A 29 59.84 -11.55 -12.02
C GLY A 29 61.04 -12.32 -12.57
N VAL A 30 61.09 -12.54 -13.89
CA VAL A 30 62.23 -13.21 -14.55
C VAL A 30 63.51 -12.38 -14.41
N THR A 31 63.43 -11.06 -14.61
CA THR A 31 64.59 -10.16 -14.50
C THR A 31 65.14 -10.15 -13.07
N LEU A 32 64.27 -10.04 -12.06
CA LEU A 32 64.64 -10.08 -10.65
C LEU A 32 65.22 -11.43 -10.22
N THR A 33 64.66 -12.53 -10.75
CA THR A 33 65.19 -13.88 -10.55
C THR A 33 66.60 -14.01 -11.14
N LEU A 34 66.82 -13.48 -12.35
CA LEU A 34 68.12 -13.51 -13.03
C LEU A 34 69.17 -12.67 -12.30
N LEU A 35 68.79 -11.48 -11.82
CA LEU A 35 69.65 -10.62 -11.00
C LEU A 35 70.05 -11.30 -9.68
N MET A 36 69.14 -12.04 -9.04
CA MET A 36 69.48 -12.83 -7.85
C MET A 36 70.47 -13.96 -8.15
N LEU A 37 70.31 -14.66 -9.28
CA LEU A 37 71.25 -15.71 -9.72
C LEU A 37 72.65 -15.15 -9.98
N LEU A 38 72.74 -13.93 -10.50
CA LEU A 38 74.00 -13.23 -10.78
C LEU A 38 74.61 -12.54 -9.54
N SER A 39 73.91 -12.50 -8.41
CA SER A 39 74.39 -11.86 -7.18
C SER A 39 75.46 -12.69 -6.45
N ASN A 40 76.24 -12.03 -5.60
CA ASN A 40 77.24 -12.65 -4.71
C ASN A 40 76.67 -12.99 -3.31
N LEU A 41 75.35 -13.05 -3.14
CA LEU A 41 74.73 -13.35 -1.85
C LEU A 41 74.91 -14.84 -1.46
N PRO A 42 75.18 -15.14 -0.18
CA PRO A 42 75.06 -16.50 0.33
C PRO A 42 73.59 -16.95 0.17
N PHE A 43 73.35 -18.18 -0.26
CA PHE A 43 72.00 -18.73 -0.56
C PHE A 43 71.30 -18.22 -1.83
N ARG A 44 72.01 -17.59 -2.78
CA ARG A 44 71.44 -17.05 -4.03
C ARG A 44 70.55 -18.00 -4.85
N TRP A 45 70.92 -19.28 -4.94
CA TRP A 45 70.14 -20.28 -5.70
C TRP A 45 68.77 -20.56 -5.08
N GLY A 46 68.72 -20.67 -3.74
CA GLY A 46 67.47 -20.85 -3.01
C GLY A 46 66.61 -19.58 -3.05
N ALA A 47 67.21 -18.41 -2.90
CA ALA A 47 66.51 -17.12 -2.99
C ALA A 47 65.91 -16.88 -4.38
N ALA A 48 66.65 -17.21 -5.45
CA ALA A 48 66.16 -17.12 -6.82
C ALA A 48 64.98 -18.08 -7.08
N LEU A 49 65.07 -19.33 -6.57
CA LEU A 49 63.97 -20.29 -6.70
C LEU A 49 62.70 -19.81 -5.99
N ILE A 50 62.84 -19.26 -4.78
CA ILE A 50 61.71 -18.70 -4.02
C ILE A 50 61.08 -17.52 -4.76
N MET A 51 61.89 -16.59 -5.29
CA MET A 51 61.40 -15.46 -6.08
C MET A 51 60.65 -15.92 -7.34
N PHE A 52 61.22 -16.89 -8.07
CA PHE A 52 60.55 -17.45 -9.25
C PHE A 52 59.18 -18.06 -8.90
N ILE A 53 59.12 -18.86 -7.83
CA ILE A 53 57.86 -19.47 -7.36
C ILE A 53 56.84 -18.40 -6.94
N LEU A 54 57.28 -17.36 -6.23
CA LEU A 54 56.39 -16.26 -5.81
C LEU A 54 55.81 -15.50 -7.00
N PHE A 55 56.63 -15.12 -7.98
CA PHE A 55 56.15 -14.41 -9.17
C PHE A 55 55.28 -15.31 -10.06
N ALA A 56 55.64 -16.59 -10.21
CA ALA A 56 54.81 -17.56 -10.93
C ALA A 56 53.44 -17.75 -10.25
N ALA A 57 53.42 -17.91 -8.92
CA ALA A 57 52.19 -18.00 -8.14
C ALA A 57 51.35 -16.72 -8.17
N SER A 58 51.99 -15.55 -8.31
CA SER A 58 51.29 -14.25 -8.35
C SER A 58 50.38 -14.07 -9.58
N ILE A 59 50.69 -14.77 -10.67
CA ILE A 59 49.94 -14.71 -11.95
C ILE A 59 48.78 -15.72 -11.95
N ILE A 60 48.78 -16.68 -11.02
CA ILE A 60 47.69 -17.64 -10.85
C ILE A 60 46.47 -16.89 -10.27
N PRO A 61 45.28 -17.04 -10.88
CA PRO A 61 44.07 -16.42 -10.36
C PRO A 61 43.62 -17.10 -9.04
N VAL A 62 43.32 -16.28 -8.04
CA VAL A 62 42.71 -16.65 -6.76
C VAL A 62 41.35 -15.94 -6.70
N GLU A 63 40.26 -16.68 -6.53
CA GLU A 63 38.88 -16.12 -6.48
C GLU A 63 38.52 -15.18 -7.65
N ASN A 64 38.96 -15.50 -8.88
CA ASN A 64 38.76 -14.71 -10.11
C ASN A 64 39.59 -13.41 -10.23
N GLU A 65 40.49 -13.10 -9.29
CA GLU A 65 41.48 -12.04 -9.44
C GLU A 65 42.91 -12.59 -9.40
N LYS A 66 43.85 -11.90 -10.05
CA LYS A 66 45.26 -12.30 -10.05
C LYS A 66 45.86 -12.04 -8.67
N ALA A 67 46.58 -13.00 -8.11
CA ALA A 67 47.12 -12.88 -6.75
C ALA A 67 48.03 -11.65 -6.54
N TYR A 68 48.73 -11.17 -7.57
CA TYR A 68 49.49 -9.92 -7.48
C TYR A 68 48.61 -8.68 -7.20
N LYS A 69 47.36 -8.65 -7.66
CA LYS A 69 46.42 -7.55 -7.38
C LYS A 69 46.09 -7.53 -5.89
N THR A 70 45.84 -8.69 -5.29
CA THR A 70 45.62 -8.84 -3.84
C THR A 70 46.82 -8.35 -3.03
N VAL A 71 48.04 -8.67 -3.46
CA VAL A 71 49.27 -8.17 -2.82
C VAL A 71 49.38 -6.65 -2.94
N TYR A 72 49.12 -6.09 -4.12
CA TYR A 72 49.09 -4.65 -4.34
C TYR A 72 48.05 -3.94 -3.45
N TYR A 73 46.84 -4.47 -3.36
CA TYR A 73 45.81 -3.95 -2.47
C TYR A 73 46.21 -4.07 -0.99
N GLY A 74 46.87 -5.17 -0.61
CA GLY A 74 47.43 -5.36 0.73
C GLY A 74 48.47 -4.31 1.09
N ILE A 75 49.38 -3.99 0.18
CA ILE A 75 50.39 -2.94 0.35
C ILE A 75 49.72 -1.56 0.43
N LYS A 76 48.79 -1.26 -0.48
CA LYS A 76 48.03 0.00 -0.49
C LYS A 76 47.25 0.20 0.82
N TYR A 77 46.57 -0.83 1.29
CA TYR A 77 45.86 -0.84 2.57
C TYR A 77 46.81 -0.70 3.77
N ALA A 78 47.97 -1.34 3.74
CA ALA A 78 48.97 -1.19 4.80
C ALA A 78 49.50 0.25 4.91
N MET A 79 49.57 0.98 3.79
CA MET A 79 50.04 2.37 3.75
C MET A 79 48.95 3.42 3.91
N SER A 80 47.67 3.08 3.79
CA SER A 80 46.56 4.03 3.92
C SER A 80 46.29 4.44 5.38
N TYR A 81 45.58 5.54 5.60
CA TYR A 81 45.02 5.86 6.92
C TYR A 81 43.78 4.99 7.18
N LYS A 82 43.63 4.51 8.42
CA LYS A 82 42.57 3.55 8.81
C LYS A 82 41.53 4.16 9.74
N THR A 83 41.81 5.31 10.34
CA THR A 83 40.91 5.97 11.29
C THR A 83 40.95 7.46 11.06
N PHE A 84 39.77 8.05 11.00
CA PHE A 84 39.52 9.47 10.77
C PHE A 84 38.59 9.93 11.88
N ARG A 85 38.86 11.11 12.45
CA ARG A 85 38.05 11.71 13.52
C ARG A 85 37.59 13.09 13.09
N LYS A 86 36.38 13.50 13.48
CA LYS A 86 35.85 14.83 13.14
C LYS A 86 36.77 15.93 13.67
N ASN A 87 37.12 15.84 14.95
CA ASN A 87 38.07 16.72 15.62
C ASN A 87 39.34 15.94 16.02
N PRO A 88 40.40 15.92 15.18
CA PRO A 88 41.62 15.19 15.48
C PRO A 88 42.39 15.81 16.65
N GLU A 89 42.75 15.00 17.65
CA GLU A 89 43.49 15.44 18.84
C GLU A 89 45.01 15.46 18.62
N LYS A 90 45.49 14.70 17.62
CA LYS A 90 46.94 14.50 17.36
C LYS A 90 47.36 15.05 16.00
N LYS A 91 48.57 15.62 15.99
CA LYS A 91 49.22 16.13 14.77
C LYS A 91 49.53 14.96 13.82
N GLY A 92 48.90 14.94 12.64
CA GLY A 92 49.04 13.88 11.62
C GLY A 92 47.81 12.99 11.43
N GLU A 93 46.76 13.16 12.24
CA GLU A 93 45.45 12.54 11.98
C GLU A 93 44.70 13.33 10.90
N ILE A 94 44.03 12.62 10.00
CA ILE A 94 43.21 13.24 8.94
C ILE A 94 41.79 13.44 9.48
N PRO A 95 41.23 14.67 9.38
CA PRO A 95 39.86 14.92 9.81
C PRO A 95 38.87 14.19 8.90
N VAL A 96 37.69 13.84 9.43
CA VAL A 96 36.60 13.23 8.63
C VAL A 96 36.25 14.09 7.42
N GLN A 97 36.19 15.42 7.58
CA GLN A 97 35.95 16.36 6.49
C GLN A 97 36.96 16.22 5.33
N GLY A 98 38.19 15.76 5.61
CA GLY A 98 39.23 15.56 4.59
C GLY A 98 39.00 14.34 3.68
N ILE A 99 38.08 13.44 4.05
CA ILE A 99 37.69 12.28 3.25
C ILE A 99 36.20 12.31 2.84
N THR A 100 35.47 13.35 3.21
CA THR A 100 34.10 13.57 2.77
C THR A 100 34.10 14.20 1.38
N PRO A 101 33.32 13.69 0.42
CA PRO A 101 33.36 14.20 -0.96
C PRO A 101 32.71 15.57 -1.13
N PHE A 102 31.71 15.92 -0.32
CA PHE A 102 30.98 17.18 -0.40
C PHE A 102 31.48 18.21 0.62
N THR A 103 31.35 19.49 0.29
CA THR A 103 31.85 20.62 1.08
C THR A 103 30.77 21.41 1.79
N GLY A 104 29.51 21.32 1.34
CA GLY A 104 28.40 22.10 1.89
C GLY A 104 27.09 21.89 1.13
N ILE A 105 26.07 22.63 1.55
CA ILE A 105 24.74 22.69 0.91
C ILE A 105 24.45 24.18 0.62
N SER A 106 23.86 24.46 -0.54
CA SER A 106 23.41 25.80 -0.92
C SER A 106 22.11 25.72 -1.71
N GLY A 107 20.99 26.11 -1.11
CA GLY A 107 19.67 26.03 -1.74
C GLY A 107 19.26 24.59 -2.04
N THR A 108 19.18 24.28 -3.33
CA THR A 108 18.85 22.95 -3.89
C THR A 108 20.09 22.10 -4.20
N PHE A 109 21.29 22.63 -3.96
CA PHE A 109 22.54 22.00 -4.40
C PHE A 109 23.39 21.47 -3.25
N ILE A 110 23.98 20.30 -3.49
CA ILE A 110 25.13 19.78 -2.75
C ILE A 110 26.40 20.30 -3.42
N GLU A 111 27.30 20.89 -2.64
CA GLU A 111 28.55 21.44 -3.14
C GLU A 111 29.69 20.41 -3.06
N TYR A 112 30.49 20.32 -4.12
CA TYR A 112 31.70 19.50 -4.18
C TYR A 112 32.93 20.40 -4.42
N GLY A 113 33.05 21.47 -3.62
CA GLY A 113 33.98 22.57 -3.84
C GLY A 113 33.69 23.29 -5.16
N ASP A 114 34.73 23.78 -5.83
CA ASP A 114 34.60 24.46 -7.13
C ASP A 114 34.49 23.46 -8.32
N ALA A 115 34.41 22.16 -8.05
CA ALA A 115 34.53 21.13 -9.09
C ALA A 115 33.22 20.89 -9.83
N TYR A 116 32.10 20.75 -9.10
CA TYR A 116 30.74 20.52 -9.61
C TYR A 116 29.73 20.62 -8.46
N SER A 117 28.44 20.64 -8.79
CA SER A 117 27.33 20.59 -7.82
C SER A 117 26.46 19.34 -8.07
N GLY A 118 25.73 18.90 -7.04
CA GLY A 118 24.76 17.82 -7.11
C GLY A 118 23.35 18.31 -6.83
N LEU A 119 22.36 17.84 -7.60
CA LEU A 119 20.93 18.11 -7.37
C LEU A 119 20.21 16.78 -7.13
N VAL A 120 19.37 16.74 -6.09
CA VAL A 120 18.71 15.51 -5.63
C VAL A 120 17.20 15.60 -5.84
N VAL A 121 16.63 14.61 -6.52
CA VAL A 121 15.19 14.46 -6.74
C VAL A 121 14.71 13.18 -6.07
N GLU A 122 13.77 13.31 -5.13
CA GLU A 122 13.05 12.18 -4.51
C GLU A 122 11.98 11.66 -5.46
N ILE A 123 11.91 10.32 -5.58
CA ILE A 123 10.95 9.64 -6.44
C ILE A 123 9.98 8.85 -5.56
N PRO A 124 8.66 9.08 -5.67
CA PRO A 124 7.68 8.31 -4.94
C PRO A 124 7.64 6.86 -5.45
N SER A 125 7.37 5.93 -4.56
CA SER A 125 7.20 4.53 -4.95
C SER A 125 5.83 4.29 -5.62
N ILE A 126 5.79 3.39 -6.58
CA ILE A 126 4.57 3.03 -7.32
C ILE A 126 4.32 1.53 -7.31
N GLU A 127 3.06 1.14 -7.56
CA GLU A 127 2.72 -0.26 -7.81
C GLU A 127 2.91 -0.59 -9.28
N PHE A 128 3.86 -1.48 -9.57
CA PHE A 128 4.28 -1.83 -10.92
C PHE A 128 3.71 -3.18 -11.37
N ARG A 129 3.39 -4.07 -10.41
CA ARG A 129 2.98 -5.46 -10.65
C ARG A 129 1.69 -5.57 -11.47
N PHE A 130 0.73 -4.67 -11.22
CA PHE A 130 -0.60 -4.72 -11.85
C PHE A 130 -0.69 -3.95 -13.17
N MET A 131 0.39 -3.30 -13.61
CA MET A 131 0.41 -2.57 -14.88
C MET A 131 0.55 -3.55 -16.05
N THR A 132 -0.12 -3.25 -17.18
CA THR A 132 0.10 -4.00 -18.43
C THR A 132 1.54 -3.81 -18.90
N GLU A 133 2.10 -4.81 -19.59
CA GLU A 133 3.48 -4.73 -20.12
C GLU A 133 3.70 -3.49 -20.99
N SER A 134 2.70 -3.08 -21.77
CA SER A 134 2.73 -1.85 -22.56
C SER A 134 2.89 -0.59 -21.70
N ARG A 135 2.12 -0.48 -20.60
CA ARG A 135 2.22 0.65 -19.66
C ARG A 135 3.55 0.64 -18.90
N GLN A 136 4.03 -0.54 -18.51
CA GLN A 136 5.34 -0.69 -17.89
C GLN A 136 6.47 -0.21 -18.82
N ASN A 137 6.46 -0.65 -20.08
CA ASN A 137 7.44 -0.22 -21.08
C ASN A 137 7.34 1.29 -21.34
N GLN A 138 6.14 1.87 -21.35
CA GLN A 138 5.98 3.32 -21.46
C GLN A 138 6.68 4.07 -20.31
N LEU A 139 6.46 3.66 -19.05
CA LEU A 139 7.10 4.29 -17.89
C LEU A 139 8.62 4.12 -17.91
N ILE A 140 9.11 2.95 -18.31
CA ILE A 140 10.54 2.68 -18.38
C ILE A 140 11.19 3.45 -19.52
N ASP A 141 10.71 3.33 -20.75
CA ASP A 141 11.41 3.82 -21.94
C ASP A 141 11.15 5.29 -22.22
N GLN A 142 9.90 5.71 -22.10
CA GLN A 142 9.47 7.06 -22.50
C GLN A 142 9.59 8.06 -21.36
N VAL A 143 9.42 7.62 -20.11
CA VAL A 143 9.53 8.51 -18.94
C VAL A 143 10.92 8.42 -18.32
N TYR A 144 11.26 7.33 -17.63
CA TYR A 144 12.53 7.27 -16.91
C TYR A 144 13.73 7.21 -17.85
N GLY A 145 13.63 6.46 -18.95
CA GLY A 145 14.66 6.39 -19.98
C GLY A 145 14.90 7.72 -20.68
N SER A 146 13.88 8.56 -20.87
CA SER A 146 14.06 9.90 -21.47
C SER A 146 14.78 10.85 -20.52
N ILE A 147 14.49 10.77 -19.22
CA ILE A 147 15.20 11.51 -18.17
C ILE A 147 16.65 11.08 -18.09
N LEU A 148 16.95 9.77 -18.11
CA LEU A 148 18.33 9.29 -18.20
C LEU A 148 19.04 9.79 -19.46
N ARG A 149 18.27 10.09 -20.52
CA ARG A 149 18.77 10.65 -21.78
C ARG A 149 19.09 12.13 -21.80
N THR A 150 18.71 12.88 -20.77
CA THR A 150 19.13 14.28 -20.63
C THR A 150 20.54 14.41 -20.06
N VAL A 151 21.07 13.37 -19.42
CA VAL A 151 22.40 13.38 -18.78
C VAL A 151 23.51 13.45 -19.84
N THR A 152 24.35 14.48 -19.74
CA THR A 152 25.42 14.74 -20.72
C THR A 152 26.74 14.03 -20.36
N GLU A 153 27.69 13.94 -21.30
CA GLU A 153 29.01 13.31 -21.09
C GLU A 153 29.84 13.93 -19.94
N SER A 154 29.65 15.22 -19.70
CA SER A 154 30.29 15.96 -18.59
C SER A 154 29.71 15.57 -17.24
N GLU A 155 28.53 14.98 -17.22
CA GLU A 155 27.74 14.75 -16.01
C GLU A 155 27.83 13.30 -15.56
N THR A 156 27.19 13.03 -14.44
CA THR A 156 27.01 11.70 -13.87
C THR A 156 25.68 11.70 -13.15
N ALA A 157 24.93 10.62 -13.28
CA ALA A 157 23.71 10.41 -12.52
C ALA A 157 23.91 9.27 -11.53
N ALA A 158 23.23 9.33 -10.39
CA ALA A 158 23.19 8.23 -9.44
C ALA A 158 21.77 7.98 -8.97
N MET A 159 21.33 6.73 -9.05
CA MET A 159 20.12 6.26 -8.39
C MET A 159 20.51 5.76 -7.01
N VAL A 160 19.99 6.40 -5.97
CA VAL A 160 20.34 6.19 -4.57
C VAL A 160 19.11 5.71 -3.83
N LYS A 161 19.25 4.62 -3.09
CA LYS A 161 18.28 4.21 -2.09
C LYS A 161 18.87 4.30 -0.70
N ILE A 162 18.11 4.93 0.19
CA ILE A 162 18.34 4.97 1.64
C ILE A 162 17.10 4.46 2.37
N ASP A 163 17.27 3.92 3.56
CA ASP A 163 16.17 3.56 4.44
C ASP A 163 15.92 4.72 5.41
N ARG A 164 14.70 5.27 5.41
CA ARG A 164 14.28 6.35 6.32
C ARG A 164 13.20 5.86 7.29
N PRO A 165 13.20 6.34 8.54
CA PRO A 165 12.15 6.03 9.50
C PRO A 165 10.85 6.71 9.06
N MET A 166 9.75 6.00 9.25
CA MET A 166 8.44 6.60 9.09
C MET A 166 8.15 7.52 10.27
N LEU A 167 7.90 8.80 9.99
CA LEU A 167 7.52 9.79 11.00
C LEU A 167 6.01 9.84 11.15
N TYR A 168 5.49 9.49 12.33
CA TYR A 168 4.05 9.45 12.62
C TYR A 168 3.49 10.77 13.19
N ASP A 169 4.26 11.86 13.19
CA ASP A 169 3.83 13.15 13.77
C ASP A 169 2.54 13.69 13.17
N SER A 170 2.41 13.61 11.84
CA SER A 170 1.21 14.04 11.13
C SER A 170 -0.01 13.16 11.46
N PHE A 171 0.20 11.87 11.72
CA PHE A 171 -0.83 10.94 12.16
C PHE A 171 -1.29 11.28 13.58
N ILE A 172 -0.35 11.54 14.49
CA ILE A 172 -0.66 11.95 15.88
C ILE A 172 -1.44 13.28 15.90
N GLN A 173 -1.03 14.26 15.08
CA GLN A 173 -1.79 15.52 14.94
C GLN A 173 -3.21 15.28 14.41
N THR A 174 -3.36 14.36 13.46
CA THR A 174 -4.67 13.99 12.91
C THR A 174 -5.56 13.32 13.97
N GLU A 175 -5.04 12.40 14.77
CA GLU A 175 -5.78 11.77 15.87
C GLU A 175 -6.18 12.79 16.96
N ASN A 176 -5.30 13.74 17.28
CA ASN A 176 -5.64 14.85 18.19
C ASN A 176 -6.77 15.72 17.65
N LYS A 177 -6.80 16.00 16.35
CA LYS A 177 -7.91 16.71 15.71
C LYS A 177 -9.22 15.93 15.81
N LYS A 178 -9.20 14.62 15.56
CA LYS A 178 -10.39 13.74 15.71
C LYS A 178 -10.94 13.78 17.14
N LYS A 179 -10.06 13.83 18.14
CA LYS A 179 -10.43 13.99 19.56
C LYS A 179 -11.14 15.32 19.83
N ASP A 180 -10.68 16.41 19.23
CA ASP A 180 -11.32 17.72 19.39
C ASP A 180 -12.67 17.79 18.67
N ASP A 181 -12.82 17.13 17.52
CA ASP A 181 -14.09 17.00 16.81
C ASP A 181 -15.14 16.24 17.65
N LEU A 182 -14.74 15.20 18.39
CA LEU A 182 -15.62 14.50 19.35
C LEU A 182 -16.07 15.41 20.50
N LYS A 183 -15.16 16.20 21.09
CA LYS A 183 -15.53 17.16 22.14
C LYS A 183 -16.53 18.19 21.62
N ALA A 184 -16.33 18.67 20.39
CA ALA A 184 -17.27 19.60 19.76
C ALA A 184 -18.65 18.96 19.55
N ALA A 185 -18.72 17.68 19.19
CA ALA A 185 -19.98 16.94 19.08
C ALA A 185 -20.69 16.77 20.43
N TYR A 186 -19.94 16.52 21.51
CA TYR A 186 -20.49 16.49 22.88
C TYR A 186 -21.08 17.84 23.30
N ILE A 187 -20.38 18.96 23.04
CA ILE A 187 -20.89 20.32 23.34
C ILE A 187 -22.20 20.60 22.60
N ARG A 188 -22.40 20.01 21.42
CA ARG A 188 -23.65 20.12 20.63
C ARG A 188 -24.78 19.20 21.14
N GLY A 189 -24.57 18.44 22.21
CA GLY A 189 -25.55 17.51 22.78
C GLY A 189 -25.74 16.22 21.98
N MET A 190 -24.79 15.88 21.09
CA MET A 190 -24.91 14.72 20.19
C MET A 190 -24.31 13.43 20.76
N LEU A 191 -23.55 13.53 21.85
CA LEU A 191 -22.90 12.42 22.54
C LEU A 191 -23.23 12.53 24.03
N SER A 192 -23.44 11.39 24.68
CA SER A 192 -23.44 11.35 26.14
C SER A 192 -21.99 11.45 26.67
N GLU A 193 -21.83 11.81 27.95
CA GLU A 193 -20.51 11.85 28.58
C GLU A 193 -19.85 10.46 28.60
N GLU A 194 -20.64 9.42 28.83
CA GLU A 194 -20.15 8.03 28.79
C GLU A 194 -19.69 7.63 27.39
N GLU A 195 -20.45 7.97 26.36
CA GLU A 195 -20.10 7.68 24.96
C GLU A 195 -18.84 8.43 24.53
N LEU A 196 -18.71 9.70 24.93
CA LEU A 196 -17.52 10.50 24.68
C LEU A 196 -16.29 9.86 25.33
N THR A 197 -16.41 9.42 26.59
CA THR A 197 -15.30 8.84 27.35
C THR A 197 -14.72 7.61 26.67
N VAL A 198 -15.58 6.68 26.25
CA VAL A 198 -15.14 5.45 25.55
C VAL A 198 -14.49 5.79 24.21
N ARG A 199 -15.10 6.67 23.40
CA ARG A 199 -14.56 7.05 22.08
C ARG A 199 -13.22 7.79 22.19
N ILE A 200 -13.06 8.67 23.18
CA ILE A 200 -11.77 9.32 23.45
C ILE A 200 -10.71 8.30 23.89
N GLY A 201 -11.09 7.30 24.71
CA GLY A 201 -10.20 6.22 25.10
C GLY A 201 -9.57 5.52 23.88
N ILE A 202 -10.40 5.15 22.91
CA ILE A 202 -9.94 4.53 21.64
C ILE A 202 -8.92 5.42 20.92
N ILE A 203 -9.19 6.73 20.78
CA ILE A 203 -8.25 7.66 20.14
C ILE A 203 -6.95 7.78 20.94
N GLN A 204 -7.02 7.84 22.27
CA GLN A 204 -5.83 7.91 23.11
C GLN A 204 -4.95 6.68 22.97
N ASP A 205 -5.53 5.49 22.85
CA ASP A 205 -4.77 4.26 22.67
C ASP A 205 -4.11 4.20 21.29
N ARG A 206 -4.75 4.74 20.25
CA ARG A 206 -4.10 4.93 18.94
C ARG A 206 -2.93 5.91 19.02
N ILE A 207 -3.08 7.04 19.72
CA ILE A 207 -1.99 8.00 19.90
C ILE A 207 -0.80 7.32 20.59
N LYS A 208 -1.03 6.58 21.67
CA LYS A 208 0.02 5.80 22.36
C LYS A 208 0.68 4.78 21.42
N GLN A 209 -0.09 4.12 20.56
CA GLN A 209 0.45 3.19 19.57
C GLN A 209 1.34 3.89 18.54
N LEU A 210 0.94 5.07 18.05
CA LEU A 210 1.74 5.88 17.13
C LEU A 210 3.02 6.41 17.80
N GLU A 211 2.93 6.81 19.07
CA GLU A 211 4.10 7.21 19.87
C GLU A 211 5.08 6.02 20.04
N LEU A 212 4.56 4.82 20.29
CA LEU A 212 5.38 3.60 20.35
C LEU A 212 6.10 3.32 19.03
N PHE A 213 5.42 3.49 17.90
CA PHE A 213 6.03 3.34 16.57
C PHE A 213 7.09 4.41 16.29
N ASN A 214 6.90 5.63 16.76
CA ASN A 214 7.90 6.69 16.62
C ASN A 214 9.16 6.42 17.46
N GLU A 215 9.01 5.93 18.69
CA GLU A 215 10.11 5.90 19.67
C GLU A 215 10.82 4.54 19.80
N LYS A 216 10.09 3.43 19.68
CA LYS A 216 10.60 2.08 20.02
C LYS A 216 10.52 1.07 18.90
N GLU A 217 9.49 1.15 18.06
CA GLU A 217 9.24 0.23 16.95
C GLU A 217 9.37 0.96 15.60
N THR A 218 10.41 1.76 15.44
CA THR A 218 10.61 2.61 14.26
C THR A 218 10.69 1.75 12.99
N VAL A 219 9.76 1.99 12.07
CA VAL A 219 9.69 1.27 10.80
C VAL A 219 10.46 2.03 9.74
N TYR A 220 11.43 1.36 9.13
CA TYR A 220 12.20 1.92 8.03
C TYR A 220 11.61 1.53 6.67
N LEU A 221 11.54 2.51 5.78
CA LEU A 221 11.04 2.37 4.42
C LEU A 221 12.14 2.75 3.42
N PRO A 222 12.22 2.07 2.27
CA PRO A 222 13.13 2.46 1.21
C PRO A 222 12.64 3.76 0.56
N HIS A 223 13.49 4.77 0.54
CA HIS A 223 13.30 5.98 -0.24
C HIS A 223 14.30 6.03 -1.39
N HIS A 224 13.83 6.38 -2.58
CA HIS A 224 14.60 6.38 -3.81
C HIS A 224 14.82 7.81 -4.31
N TYR A 225 16.05 8.09 -4.72
CA TYR A 225 16.49 9.41 -5.15
C TYR A 225 17.27 9.28 -6.45
N LEU A 226 16.99 10.15 -7.41
CA LEU A 226 17.87 10.37 -8.55
C LEU A 226 18.70 11.62 -8.29
N VAL A 227 20.02 11.47 -8.38
CA VAL A 227 20.98 12.55 -8.16
C VAL A 227 21.68 12.87 -9.47
N PHE A 228 21.64 14.13 -9.89
CA PHE A 228 22.38 14.63 -11.04
C PHE A 228 23.62 15.38 -10.57
N PHE A 229 24.78 15.09 -11.15
CA PHE A 229 26.04 15.77 -10.86
C PHE A 229 26.56 16.47 -12.10
N GLY A 230 26.78 17.79 -12.00
CA GLY A 230 27.20 18.62 -13.11
C GLY A 230 27.80 19.95 -12.69
N LYS A 231 28.48 20.63 -13.60
CA LYS A 231 29.05 21.97 -13.36
C LYS A 231 28.04 23.10 -13.58
N ASP A 232 27.11 22.88 -14.50
CA ASP A 232 26.11 23.88 -14.89
C ASP A 232 24.86 23.70 -14.05
N ARG A 233 24.68 24.57 -13.04
CA ARG A 233 23.53 24.54 -12.13
C ARG A 233 22.21 24.75 -12.85
N SER A 234 22.18 25.64 -13.85
CA SER A 234 20.96 25.93 -14.61
C SER A 234 20.54 24.73 -15.46
N HIS A 235 21.51 23.97 -15.98
CA HIS A 235 21.19 22.72 -16.68
C HIS A 235 20.63 21.66 -15.73
N LEU A 236 21.21 21.49 -14.53
CA LEU A 236 20.71 20.55 -13.52
C LEU A 236 19.28 20.89 -13.08
N GLU A 237 18.97 22.17 -12.89
CA GLU A 237 17.61 22.63 -12.56
C GLU A 237 16.61 22.30 -13.67
N ASN A 238 16.95 22.62 -14.92
CA ASN A 238 16.09 22.28 -16.07
C ASN A 238 15.86 20.77 -16.19
N GLN A 239 16.91 19.95 -15.98
CA GLN A 239 16.77 18.48 -15.96
C GLN A 239 15.81 18.00 -14.87
N ALA A 240 15.86 18.60 -13.68
CA ALA A 240 14.95 18.29 -12.58
C ALA A 240 13.52 18.70 -12.91
N GLU A 241 13.31 19.91 -13.43
CA GLU A 241 11.98 20.40 -13.83
C GLU A 241 11.35 19.53 -14.93
N ASP A 242 12.12 19.16 -15.95
CA ASP A 242 11.69 18.24 -17.01
C ASP A 242 11.30 16.86 -16.44
N MET A 243 12.08 16.36 -15.47
CA MET A 243 11.77 15.13 -14.75
C MET A 243 10.46 15.24 -13.96
N LEU A 244 10.26 16.32 -13.21
CA LEU A 244 9.04 16.55 -12.42
C LEU A 244 7.80 16.58 -13.35
N ALA A 245 7.90 17.27 -14.49
CA ALA A 245 6.81 17.33 -15.47
C ALA A 245 6.53 15.96 -16.11
N ALA A 246 7.57 15.23 -16.54
CA ALA A 246 7.43 13.92 -17.17
C ALA A 246 6.88 12.88 -16.20
N MET A 247 7.36 12.83 -14.96
CA MET A 247 6.88 11.88 -13.95
C MET A 247 5.48 12.25 -13.44
N GLY A 248 5.20 13.54 -13.23
CA GLY A 248 3.91 14.03 -12.72
C GLY A 248 2.72 13.74 -13.64
N THR A 249 2.91 13.81 -14.97
CA THR A 249 1.86 13.41 -15.94
C THR A 249 1.44 11.94 -15.81
N HIS A 250 2.31 11.09 -15.24
CA HIS A 250 2.07 9.67 -15.00
C HIS A 250 1.71 9.34 -13.53
N GLY A 251 1.43 10.35 -12.70
CA GLY A 251 1.02 10.18 -11.30
C GLY A 251 2.19 9.90 -10.34
N MET A 252 3.41 10.27 -10.72
CA MET A 252 4.59 10.23 -9.85
C MET A 252 5.00 11.66 -9.51
N ASP A 253 4.52 12.15 -8.37
CA ASP A 253 4.83 13.49 -7.88
C ASP A 253 6.22 13.51 -7.23
N CYS A 254 7.24 13.74 -8.04
CA CYS A 254 8.64 13.88 -7.59
C CYS A 254 8.86 15.20 -6.84
N HIS A 255 9.83 15.20 -5.92
CA HIS A 255 10.17 16.35 -5.08
C HIS A 255 11.68 16.67 -5.14
N VAL A 256 12.05 17.92 -5.36
CA VAL A 256 13.47 18.36 -5.35
C VAL A 256 13.84 18.75 -3.93
N LEU A 257 14.86 18.08 -3.36
CA LEU A 257 15.28 18.32 -1.99
C LEU A 257 15.98 19.69 -1.84
N ARG A 258 15.74 20.36 -0.71
CA ARG A 258 16.32 21.67 -0.40
C ARG A 258 16.89 21.72 1.01
N GLU A 259 17.98 22.46 1.19
CA GLU A 259 18.50 22.88 2.50
C GLU A 259 18.53 21.74 3.55
N GLN A 260 17.63 21.77 4.55
CA GLN A 260 17.56 20.77 5.62
C GLN A 260 17.26 19.35 5.10
N GLU A 261 16.47 19.21 4.04
CA GLU A 261 16.16 17.91 3.43
C GLU A 261 17.43 17.30 2.81
N LEU A 262 18.29 18.13 2.21
CA LEU A 262 19.60 17.68 1.72
C LEU A 262 20.52 17.30 2.88
N ALA A 263 20.47 18.03 4.00
CA ALA A 263 21.24 17.68 5.19
C ALA A 263 20.82 16.31 5.75
N ILE A 264 19.51 16.05 5.86
CA ILE A 264 18.96 14.75 6.26
C ILE A 264 19.42 13.65 5.29
N PHE A 265 19.24 13.86 3.98
CA PHE A 265 19.66 12.92 2.94
C PHE A 265 21.15 12.58 3.01
N LEU A 266 22.01 13.58 3.25
CA LEU A 266 23.44 13.38 3.40
C LEU A 266 23.82 12.74 4.75
N LYS A 267 23.07 12.97 5.83
CA LYS A 267 23.30 12.31 7.13
C LYS A 267 23.10 10.79 7.04
N TYR A 268 22.08 10.35 6.30
CA TYR A 268 21.83 8.93 6.00
C TYR A 268 22.94 8.23 5.19
N ASN A 269 23.91 8.99 4.68
CA ASN A 269 25.13 8.42 4.12
C ASN A 269 25.99 7.73 5.20
N TYR A 270 25.94 8.22 6.44
CA TYR A 270 26.84 7.80 7.52
C TYR A 270 26.12 7.02 8.62
N SER A 271 24.95 7.48 9.07
CA SER A 271 24.22 6.88 10.19
C SER A 271 22.73 6.85 9.89
N VAL A 272 22.04 5.86 10.44
CA VAL A 272 20.56 5.82 10.50
C VAL A 272 20.04 6.16 11.90
N ILE A 273 20.95 6.31 12.88
CA ILE A 273 20.62 6.54 14.29
C ILE A 273 20.72 8.05 14.54
N PHE A 274 19.65 8.78 14.23
CA PHE A 274 19.46 10.20 14.54
C PHE A 274 17.98 10.57 14.40
N ASP A 275 17.56 11.71 14.96
CA ASP A 275 16.21 12.25 14.74
C ASP A 275 16.23 13.29 13.61
N GLU A 276 15.44 13.06 12.54
CA GLU A 276 15.31 13.98 11.41
C GLU A 276 14.80 15.37 11.84
N ARG A 277 14.05 15.45 12.95
CA ARG A 277 13.49 16.71 13.47
C ARG A 277 14.57 17.70 13.90
N GLU A 278 15.75 17.21 14.29
CA GLU A 278 16.87 18.07 14.67
C GLU A 278 17.32 18.97 13.52
N ALA A 279 17.28 18.47 12.28
CA ALA A 279 17.73 19.21 11.11
C ALA A 279 16.94 20.50 10.87
N TRP A 280 15.66 20.53 11.26
CA TRP A 280 14.79 21.69 11.08
C TRP A 280 15.11 22.86 12.03
N ASN A 281 15.91 22.61 13.07
CA ASN A 281 16.37 23.65 14.00
C ASN A 281 17.79 24.17 13.65
N LEU A 282 18.41 23.66 12.59
CA LEU A 282 19.77 24.02 12.18
C LEU A 282 19.79 25.22 11.24
N SER A 283 20.84 26.04 11.39
CA SER A 283 21.23 27.05 10.40
C SER A 283 22.16 26.44 9.33
N PRO A 284 22.25 27.02 8.12
CA PRO A 284 23.09 26.49 7.04
C PRO A 284 24.56 26.23 7.42
N ASP A 285 25.14 27.09 8.28
CA ASP A 285 26.52 26.95 8.75
C ASP A 285 26.74 25.71 9.64
N GLN A 286 25.65 25.16 10.21
CA GLN A 286 25.69 24.00 11.11
C GLN A 286 25.47 22.67 10.40
N TYR A 287 24.99 22.67 9.15
CA TYR A 287 24.65 21.43 8.44
C TYR A 287 25.84 20.49 8.33
N MET A 288 27.01 20.99 7.90
CA MET A 288 28.18 20.13 7.73
C MET A 288 28.63 19.51 9.05
N ASP A 289 28.61 20.27 10.14
CA ASP A 289 28.97 19.74 11.45
C ASP A 289 28.00 18.63 11.90
N TRP A 290 26.70 18.82 11.70
CA TRP A 290 25.68 17.84 12.05
C TRP A 290 25.71 16.59 11.16
N ILE A 291 25.95 16.73 9.85
CA ILE A 291 26.01 15.62 8.89
C ILE A 291 27.18 14.68 9.20
N LEU A 292 28.36 15.21 9.49
CA LEU A 292 29.57 14.42 9.59
C LEU A 292 29.58 13.52 10.84
N PRO A 293 30.00 12.24 10.73
CA PRO A 293 30.17 11.36 11.87
C PRO A 293 31.38 11.79 12.70
N GLU A 294 31.39 11.41 13.98
CA GLU A 294 32.51 11.69 14.89
C GLU A 294 33.75 10.89 14.52
N ARG A 295 33.56 9.66 14.04
CA ARG A 295 34.65 8.75 13.68
C ARG A 295 34.32 7.87 12.49
N ILE A 296 35.26 7.76 11.56
CA ILE A 296 35.23 6.75 10.49
C ILE A 296 36.43 5.82 10.66
N GLN A 297 36.19 4.52 10.71
CA GLN A 297 37.23 3.51 10.77
C GLN A 297 37.08 2.51 9.63
N ILE A 298 38.16 2.31 8.87
CA ILE A 298 38.21 1.44 7.71
C ILE A 298 39.10 0.25 8.03
N THR A 299 38.56 -0.95 7.86
CA THR A 299 39.29 -2.22 8.04
C THR A 299 39.53 -2.89 6.69
N SER A 300 40.12 -4.09 6.68
CA SER A 300 40.34 -4.85 5.45
C SER A 300 39.04 -5.35 4.80
N ARG A 301 37.92 -5.38 5.55
CA ARG A 301 36.64 -5.96 5.11
C ARG A 301 35.40 -5.11 5.40
N THR A 302 35.50 -4.14 6.29
CA THR A 302 34.36 -3.34 6.76
C THR A 302 34.72 -1.86 6.85
N VAL A 303 33.69 -1.02 6.83
CA VAL A 303 33.76 0.39 7.18
C VAL A 303 32.83 0.62 8.36
N SER A 304 33.30 1.27 9.41
CA SER A 304 32.47 1.67 10.54
C SER A 304 32.34 3.18 10.59
N TYR A 305 31.09 3.64 10.72
CA TYR A 305 30.70 5.02 10.96
C TYR A 305 30.23 5.10 12.40
N ASP A 306 30.97 5.82 13.23
CA ASP A 306 30.81 5.85 14.67
C ASP A 306 30.79 4.43 15.25
N GLU A 307 29.62 3.93 15.63
CA GLU A 307 29.41 2.60 16.21
C GLU A 307 28.87 1.58 15.20
N ILE A 308 28.35 2.03 14.05
CA ILE A 308 27.67 1.19 13.07
C ILE A 308 28.70 0.58 12.11
N ILE A 309 28.73 -0.74 12.03
CA ILE A 309 29.58 -1.50 11.10
C ILE A 309 28.83 -1.76 9.81
N THR A 310 29.50 -1.51 8.67
CA THR A 310 28.95 -1.75 7.34
C THR A 310 29.82 -2.69 6.51
N HIS A 311 29.16 -3.47 5.65
CA HIS A 311 29.80 -4.30 4.63
C HIS A 311 29.52 -3.70 3.26
N ASN A 312 30.58 -3.40 2.50
CA ASN A 312 30.46 -2.86 1.15
C ASN A 312 30.58 -3.99 0.12
N ILE A 313 29.62 -4.05 -0.79
CA ILE A 313 29.54 -5.05 -1.85
C ILE A 313 29.38 -4.31 -3.19
N ARG A 314 30.09 -4.76 -4.22
CA ARG A 314 29.95 -4.24 -5.59
C ARG A 314 29.44 -5.34 -6.50
N ILE A 315 28.47 -5.02 -7.37
CA ILE A 315 28.01 -5.92 -8.43
C ILE A 315 29.04 -5.90 -9.57
N THR A 316 29.52 -7.09 -9.96
CA THR A 316 30.54 -7.27 -11.00
C THR A 316 30.00 -7.88 -12.29
N ASP A 317 28.88 -8.61 -12.21
CA ASP A 317 28.25 -9.22 -13.37
C ASP A 317 26.73 -9.26 -13.19
N TYR A 318 26.02 -9.20 -14.31
CA TYR A 318 24.59 -9.01 -14.41
C TYR A 318 23.96 -10.15 -15.20
N PRO A 319 22.68 -10.51 -14.94
CA PRO A 319 21.91 -11.38 -15.82
C PRO A 319 21.86 -10.82 -17.24
N ILE A 320 21.91 -11.69 -18.26
CA ILE A 320 21.88 -11.26 -19.67
C ILE A 320 20.49 -10.77 -20.06
N LEU A 321 19.46 -11.50 -19.64
CA LEU A 321 18.06 -11.14 -19.84
C LEU A 321 17.48 -10.67 -18.52
N VAL A 322 16.91 -9.47 -18.53
CA VAL A 322 16.25 -8.87 -17.39
C VAL A 322 14.80 -8.53 -17.72
N GLU A 323 13.94 -8.64 -16.73
CA GLU A 323 12.56 -8.19 -16.80
C GLU A 323 12.44 -6.68 -16.55
N ASN A 324 11.22 -6.17 -16.68
CA ASN A 324 10.92 -4.80 -16.26
C ASN A 324 10.99 -4.71 -14.72
N ALA A 325 11.53 -3.60 -14.21
CA ALA A 325 11.80 -3.40 -12.78
C ALA A 325 12.75 -4.43 -12.15
N TRP A 326 13.75 -4.91 -12.89
CA TRP A 326 14.71 -5.91 -12.39
C TRP A 326 15.50 -5.46 -11.15
N GLY A 327 15.59 -4.15 -10.90
CA GLY A 327 16.29 -3.59 -9.74
C GLY A 327 15.44 -3.57 -8.47
N HIS A 328 14.12 -3.80 -8.52
CA HIS A 328 13.25 -3.62 -7.36
C HIS A 328 13.70 -4.44 -6.13
N GLY A 329 14.03 -5.72 -6.30
CA GLY A 329 14.48 -6.58 -5.21
C GLY A 329 15.76 -6.09 -4.54
N LEU A 330 16.67 -5.52 -5.33
CA LEU A 330 17.93 -4.97 -4.84
C LEU A 330 17.71 -3.68 -4.04
N PHE A 331 16.92 -2.75 -4.58
CA PHE A 331 16.73 -1.43 -4.00
C PHE A 331 15.69 -1.43 -2.87
N ASN A 332 14.85 -2.45 -2.73
CA ASN A 332 13.86 -2.52 -1.66
C ASN A 332 14.27 -3.44 -0.50
N ARG A 333 15.50 -3.97 -0.54
CA ARG A 333 16.04 -4.76 0.55
C ARG A 333 16.25 -3.91 1.81
N PRO A 334 15.70 -4.29 2.98
CA PRO A 334 15.94 -3.59 4.24
C PRO A 334 17.41 -3.59 4.65
N ASP A 335 17.77 -2.65 5.52
CA ASP A 335 19.10 -2.53 6.14
C ASP A 335 20.25 -2.37 5.14
N THR A 336 19.93 -1.77 3.99
CA THR A 336 20.92 -1.52 2.94
C THR A 336 20.78 -0.14 2.35
N ARG A 337 21.91 0.45 1.98
CA ARG A 337 21.97 1.57 1.06
C ARG A 337 22.49 1.08 -0.27
N VAL A 338 21.79 1.42 -1.34
CA VAL A 338 22.17 1.03 -2.71
C VAL A 338 22.45 2.28 -3.52
N VAL A 339 23.60 2.31 -4.20
CA VAL A 339 23.99 3.40 -5.09
C VAL A 339 24.35 2.82 -6.45
N LEU A 340 23.54 3.12 -7.45
CA LEU A 340 23.79 2.81 -8.85
C LEU A 340 24.28 4.08 -9.53
N LYS A 341 25.55 4.08 -9.92
CA LYS A 341 26.18 5.19 -10.65
C LYS A 341 26.09 4.94 -12.14
N MET A 342 25.71 5.99 -12.87
CA MET A 342 25.51 5.99 -14.32
C MET A 342 26.31 7.13 -14.91
N LYS A 343 27.22 6.78 -15.83
CA LYS A 343 27.92 7.79 -16.61
C LYS A 343 27.74 7.55 -18.11
N PRO A 344 27.16 8.49 -18.85
CA PRO A 344 27.01 8.35 -20.28
C PRO A 344 28.36 8.28 -21.00
N ILE A 345 28.41 7.48 -22.06
CA ILE A 345 29.52 7.35 -22.99
C ILE A 345 29.10 8.01 -24.29
N ASP A 346 29.97 8.86 -24.85
CA ASP A 346 29.81 9.42 -26.20
C ASP A 346 29.36 8.34 -27.19
N ARG A 347 28.34 8.63 -27.99
CA ARG A 347 27.74 7.67 -28.92
C ARG A 347 28.78 7.07 -29.87
N TYR A 348 29.67 7.89 -30.43
CA TYR A 348 30.71 7.40 -31.34
C TYR A 348 31.75 6.54 -30.62
N LYS A 349 32.17 6.91 -29.41
CA LYS A 349 33.06 6.06 -28.59
C LYS A 349 32.37 4.75 -28.18
N GLY A 350 31.09 4.79 -27.83
CA GLY A 350 30.29 3.62 -27.45
C GLY A 350 30.19 2.61 -28.58
N ILE A 351 29.83 3.06 -29.79
CA ILE A 351 29.78 2.21 -31.00
C ILE A 351 31.15 1.58 -31.25
N ARG A 352 32.22 2.38 -31.29
CA ARG A 352 33.59 1.87 -31.50
C ARG A 352 34.02 0.90 -30.40
N GLN A 353 33.59 1.11 -29.16
CA GLN A 353 33.91 0.22 -28.04
C GLN A 353 33.26 -1.15 -28.23
N ILE A 354 31.99 -1.17 -28.66
CA ILE A 354 31.26 -2.41 -28.93
C ILE A 354 31.83 -3.13 -30.15
N ASP A 355 32.10 -2.42 -31.25
CA ASP A 355 32.71 -2.99 -32.46
C ASP A 355 34.02 -3.72 -32.13
N ARG A 356 34.91 -3.05 -31.37
CA ARG A 356 36.18 -3.65 -30.92
C ARG A 356 35.95 -4.88 -30.04
N ALA A 357 34.99 -4.83 -29.12
CA ALA A 357 34.67 -5.97 -28.27
C ALA A 357 34.16 -7.16 -29.09
N ILE A 358 33.32 -6.92 -30.11
CA ILE A 358 32.85 -7.97 -31.03
C ILE A 358 34.02 -8.59 -31.79
N ASP A 359 34.91 -7.77 -32.35
CA ASP A 359 36.08 -8.25 -33.12
C ASP A 359 37.02 -9.09 -32.24
N GLU A 360 37.32 -8.62 -31.02
CA GLU A 360 38.14 -9.36 -30.04
C GLU A 360 37.50 -10.71 -29.66
N LEU A 361 36.18 -10.75 -29.43
CA LEU A 361 35.47 -12.00 -29.10
C LEU A 361 35.46 -12.98 -30.27
N ARG A 362 35.36 -12.50 -31.52
CA ARG A 362 35.47 -13.33 -32.72
C ARG A 362 36.86 -13.96 -32.83
N GLU A 363 37.91 -13.20 -32.56
CA GLU A 363 39.29 -13.71 -32.54
C GLU A 363 39.50 -14.75 -31.43
N GLN A 364 38.98 -14.51 -30.22
CA GLN A 364 38.97 -15.49 -29.13
C GLN A 364 38.18 -16.76 -29.48
N GLY A 365 37.09 -16.62 -30.24
CA GLY A 365 36.30 -17.73 -30.75
C GLY A 365 37.12 -18.60 -31.69
N ASN A 366 37.76 -17.99 -32.69
CA ASN A 366 38.58 -18.68 -33.68
C ASN A 366 39.79 -19.43 -33.07
N SER A 367 40.30 -18.96 -31.93
CA SER A 367 41.43 -19.58 -31.22
C SER A 367 41.03 -20.66 -30.20
N THR A 368 39.74 -20.84 -29.90
CA THR A 368 39.27 -21.75 -28.85
C THR A 368 38.71 -23.06 -29.41
N GLY A 369 39.33 -24.20 -29.06
CA GLY A 369 38.85 -25.53 -29.46
C GLY A 369 37.73 -26.14 -28.58
N LYS A 370 37.19 -25.41 -27.60
CA LYS A 370 36.16 -25.91 -26.67
C LYS A 370 34.77 -25.44 -27.09
N THR A 371 33.88 -26.37 -27.46
CA THR A 371 32.50 -26.08 -27.88
C THR A 371 31.72 -25.25 -26.87
N SER A 372 31.81 -25.55 -25.57
CA SER A 372 31.10 -24.79 -24.54
C SER A 372 31.54 -23.33 -24.46
N LYS A 373 32.83 -23.06 -24.66
CA LYS A 373 33.37 -21.70 -24.65
C LYS A 373 33.02 -20.96 -25.95
N LEU A 374 33.02 -21.66 -27.08
CA LEU A 374 32.53 -21.12 -28.36
C LEU A 374 31.08 -20.67 -28.26
N MET A 375 30.20 -21.50 -27.68
CA MET A 375 28.79 -21.13 -27.44
C MET A 375 28.68 -19.89 -26.54
N GLU A 376 29.49 -19.81 -25.48
CA GLU A 376 29.49 -18.64 -24.59
C GLU A 376 29.92 -17.35 -25.31
N LEU A 377 30.95 -17.42 -26.16
CA LEU A 377 31.47 -16.30 -26.94
C LEU A 377 30.47 -15.86 -28.02
N ASN A 378 29.86 -16.81 -28.73
CA ASN A 378 28.84 -16.52 -29.74
C ASN A 378 27.62 -15.82 -29.14
N ASN A 379 27.10 -16.32 -28.01
CA ASN A 379 26.00 -15.66 -27.30
C ASN A 379 26.39 -14.22 -26.89
N HIS A 380 27.65 -14.00 -26.48
CA HIS A 380 28.12 -12.65 -26.18
C HIS A 380 28.16 -11.76 -27.43
N ILE A 381 28.69 -12.25 -28.55
CA ILE A 381 28.73 -11.52 -29.82
C ILE A 381 27.31 -11.13 -30.26
N GLU A 382 26.34 -12.05 -30.18
CA GLU A 382 24.95 -11.77 -30.53
C GLU A 382 24.36 -10.66 -29.66
N THR A 383 24.54 -10.73 -28.33
CA THR A 383 24.03 -9.68 -27.42
C THR A 383 24.68 -8.31 -27.68
N LEU A 384 25.97 -8.26 -28.01
CA LEU A 384 26.65 -7.01 -28.34
C LEU A 384 26.20 -6.45 -29.69
N ALA A 385 25.96 -7.32 -30.68
CA ALA A 385 25.44 -6.92 -31.99
C ALA A 385 24.03 -6.32 -31.88
N GLU A 386 23.19 -6.88 -31.00
CA GLU A 386 21.87 -6.31 -30.71
C GLU A 386 21.98 -4.93 -30.05
N VAL A 387 22.83 -4.78 -29.03
CA VAL A 387 23.07 -3.46 -28.41
C VAL A 387 23.64 -2.46 -29.41
N LEU A 388 24.54 -2.89 -30.30
CA LEU A 388 25.06 -2.04 -31.38
C LEU A 388 23.93 -1.57 -32.32
N SER A 389 23.01 -2.47 -32.68
CA SER A 389 21.84 -2.13 -33.49
C SER A 389 20.95 -1.11 -32.79
N LEU A 390 20.70 -1.28 -31.48
CA LEU A 390 19.93 -0.31 -30.67
C LEU A 390 20.62 1.06 -30.63
N LEU A 391 21.94 1.12 -30.42
CA LEU A 391 22.67 2.40 -30.41
C LEU A 391 22.72 3.10 -31.78
N GLN A 392 22.63 2.35 -32.88
CA GLN A 392 22.64 2.88 -34.25
C GLN A 392 21.23 3.29 -34.71
N GLY A 393 20.21 2.48 -34.42
CA GLY A 393 18.84 2.65 -34.89
C GLY A 393 17.93 3.45 -33.95
N ASP A 394 18.05 3.26 -32.64
CA ASP A 394 17.21 3.90 -31.64
C ASP A 394 17.93 5.09 -30.98
N ASN A 395 17.16 5.97 -30.33
CA ASN A 395 17.71 7.06 -29.51
C ASN A 395 18.21 6.53 -28.16
N GLU A 396 19.05 5.50 -28.18
CA GLU A 396 19.65 4.86 -27.01
C GLU A 396 21.08 5.37 -26.81
N MET A 397 21.50 5.48 -25.55
CA MET A 397 22.89 5.78 -25.19
C MET A 397 23.51 4.65 -24.40
N LEU A 398 24.83 4.50 -24.48
CA LEU A 398 25.58 3.56 -23.65
C LEU A 398 26.03 4.26 -22.37
N MET A 399 25.79 3.65 -21.21
CA MET A 399 26.20 4.16 -19.91
C MET A 399 27.17 3.19 -19.21
N ASP A 400 28.25 3.71 -18.63
CA ASP A 400 29.07 2.97 -17.66
C ASP A 400 28.29 2.89 -16.34
N VAL A 401 27.91 1.67 -15.94
CA VAL A 401 27.10 1.39 -14.75
C VAL A 401 27.89 0.62 -13.69
N ASN A 402 27.84 1.12 -12.46
CA ASN A 402 28.35 0.44 -11.26
C ASN A 402 27.30 0.47 -10.15
N ILE A 403 27.11 -0.66 -9.45
CA ILE A 403 26.18 -0.75 -8.32
C ILE A 403 26.94 -1.13 -7.06
N TYR A 404 26.75 -0.32 -6.02
CA TYR A 404 27.30 -0.48 -4.69
C TYR A 404 26.19 -0.73 -3.70
N ILE A 405 26.36 -1.74 -2.85
CA ILE A 405 25.45 -2.09 -1.76
C ILE A 405 26.24 -1.94 -0.46
N THR A 406 25.80 -1.04 0.39
CA THR A 406 26.30 -0.88 1.76
C THR A 406 25.30 -1.52 2.70
N ALA A 407 25.65 -2.64 3.33
CA ALA A 407 24.79 -3.34 4.27
C ALA A 407 25.14 -2.95 5.70
N TYR A 408 24.14 -2.54 6.49
CA TYR A 408 24.30 -2.19 7.90
C TYR A 408 24.21 -3.45 8.75
N ASP A 409 25.23 -3.74 9.56
CA ASP A 409 25.30 -4.95 10.40
C ASP A 409 25.06 -4.58 11.87
N TYR A 410 23.78 -4.39 12.23
CA TYR A 410 23.40 -3.99 13.60
C TYR A 410 23.76 -5.05 14.63
N GLU A 411 23.59 -6.34 14.33
CA GLU A 411 23.99 -7.42 15.24
C GLU A 411 25.48 -7.37 15.57
N LEU A 412 26.34 -7.19 14.56
CA LEU A 412 27.79 -7.07 14.78
C LEU A 412 28.16 -5.76 15.49
N SER A 413 27.40 -4.69 15.24
CA SER A 413 27.58 -3.40 15.90
C SER A 413 27.27 -3.50 17.40
N GLU A 414 26.12 -4.07 17.77
CA GLU A 414 25.74 -4.33 19.17
C GLU A 414 26.71 -5.28 19.87
N ALA A 415 27.12 -6.36 19.20
CA ALA A 415 28.08 -7.31 19.76
C ALA A 415 29.47 -6.71 20.02
N ARG A 416 29.83 -5.63 19.32
CA ARG A 416 31.06 -4.86 19.55
C ARG A 416 30.92 -3.92 20.74
N LEU A 417 29.74 -3.35 20.96
CA LEU A 417 29.43 -2.48 22.10
C LEU A 417 29.27 -3.29 23.39
N HIS A 418 28.74 -4.51 23.32
CA HIS A 418 28.52 -5.40 24.46
C HIS A 418 29.21 -6.77 24.27
N PRO A 419 30.54 -6.86 24.45
CA PRO A 419 31.30 -8.09 24.22
C PRO A 419 30.91 -9.26 25.13
N GLU A 420 30.26 -8.98 26.26
CA GLU A 420 29.86 -9.93 27.29
C GLU A 420 28.66 -10.82 26.89
N TYR A 421 27.86 -10.42 25.90
CA TYR A 421 26.70 -11.18 25.40
C TYR A 421 26.99 -11.98 24.12
N GLN A 422 28.26 -12.10 23.72
CA GLN A 422 28.64 -12.73 22.45
C GLN A 422 28.30 -14.23 22.39
N THR A 423 27.51 -14.63 21.39
CA THR A 423 27.48 -16.02 20.91
C THR A 423 28.48 -16.21 19.76
N LYS A 424 29.17 -17.36 19.70
CA LYS A 424 30.31 -17.65 18.80
C LYS A 424 30.03 -17.61 17.27
N LYS A 425 28.87 -17.14 16.80
CA LYS A 425 28.41 -17.26 15.39
C LYS A 425 27.81 -15.98 14.76
N GLN A 426 27.98 -14.80 15.35
CA GLN A 426 27.34 -13.56 14.84
C GLN A 426 28.31 -12.71 13.99
N GLY A 427 27.80 -12.09 12.90
CA GLY A 427 28.56 -11.13 12.05
C GLY A 427 28.90 -11.55 10.60
N GLN A 428 28.53 -12.74 10.15
CA GLN A 428 28.59 -13.12 8.71
C GLN A 428 27.21 -13.37 8.09
N GLY A 429 26.13 -13.27 8.87
CA GLY A 429 24.77 -13.59 8.44
C GLY A 429 24.30 -12.71 7.29
N ILE A 430 24.21 -11.39 7.52
CA ILE A 430 23.64 -10.45 6.56
C ILE A 430 24.43 -10.38 5.25
N LYS A 431 25.76 -10.29 5.30
CA LYS A 431 26.62 -10.27 4.10
C LYS A 431 26.48 -11.56 3.29
N ARG A 432 26.47 -12.72 3.95
CA ARG A 432 26.32 -14.01 3.25
C ARG A 432 24.92 -14.17 2.66
N GLN A 433 23.91 -13.69 3.37
CA GLN A 433 22.53 -13.68 2.89
C GLN A 433 22.39 -12.80 1.64
N ILE A 434 22.89 -11.56 1.67
CA ILE A 434 22.87 -10.65 0.51
C ILE A 434 23.56 -11.30 -0.69
N ARG A 435 24.75 -11.89 -0.50
CA ARG A 435 25.47 -12.54 -1.61
C ARG A 435 24.72 -13.75 -2.16
N ARG A 436 23.98 -14.49 -1.31
CA ARG A 436 23.14 -15.61 -1.75
C ARG A 436 21.98 -15.11 -2.60
N GLU A 437 21.24 -14.11 -2.12
CA GLU A 437 20.10 -13.52 -2.84
C GLU A 437 20.53 -12.92 -4.19
N LEU A 438 21.63 -12.17 -4.21
CA LEU A 438 22.22 -11.66 -5.45
C LEU A 438 22.52 -12.78 -6.44
N SER A 439 23.05 -13.91 -5.95
CA SER A 439 23.34 -15.07 -6.81
C SER A 439 22.06 -15.77 -7.29
N GLU A 440 21.00 -15.82 -6.47
CA GLU A 440 19.68 -16.35 -6.85
C GLU A 440 19.04 -15.50 -7.96
N TRP A 441 19.21 -14.18 -7.89
CA TRP A 441 18.82 -13.23 -8.94
C TRP A 441 19.78 -13.17 -10.14
N GLY A 442 20.83 -14.00 -10.15
CA GLY A 442 21.77 -14.12 -11.28
C GLY A 442 22.89 -13.07 -11.33
N PHE A 443 23.05 -12.24 -10.30
CA PHE A 443 24.17 -11.30 -10.17
C PHE A 443 25.43 -11.99 -9.60
N LYS A 444 26.60 -11.46 -9.97
CA LYS A 444 27.86 -11.75 -9.28
C LYS A 444 28.34 -10.53 -8.51
N SER A 445 28.90 -10.76 -7.34
CA SER A 445 29.34 -9.69 -6.43
C SER A 445 30.73 -9.95 -5.85
N THR A 446 31.44 -8.86 -5.56
CA THR A 446 32.70 -8.83 -4.82
C THR A 446 32.55 -8.06 -3.52
N ASP A 447 33.29 -8.46 -2.48
CA ASP A 447 33.31 -7.77 -1.18
C ASP A 447 34.45 -6.76 -1.04
N LEU A 448 35.16 -6.47 -2.13
CA LEU A 448 36.21 -5.45 -2.21
C LEU A 448 37.25 -5.61 -1.08
N PHE A 449 37.70 -6.85 -0.86
CA PHE A 449 38.70 -7.16 0.16
C PHE A 449 39.96 -6.29 -0.01
N LEU A 450 40.40 -5.64 1.06
CA LEU A 450 41.52 -4.67 1.10
C LEU A 450 41.30 -3.37 0.30
N GLN A 451 40.14 -3.18 -0.32
CA GLN A 451 39.79 -2.00 -1.12
C GLN A 451 38.62 -1.21 -0.49
N GLN A 452 38.48 -1.26 0.84
CA GLN A 452 37.35 -0.65 1.54
C GLN A 452 37.37 0.89 1.49
N PHE A 453 38.53 1.52 1.30
CA PHE A 453 38.60 2.97 1.12
C PHE A 453 38.05 3.40 -0.25
N GLU A 454 38.37 2.64 -1.29
CA GLU A 454 37.80 2.82 -2.63
C GLU A 454 36.31 2.49 -2.63
N ALA A 455 35.91 1.44 -1.91
CA ALA A 455 34.51 1.09 -1.70
C ALA A 455 33.74 2.24 -1.05
N TYR A 456 34.29 2.81 0.03
CA TYR A 456 33.77 3.99 0.71
C TYR A 456 33.62 5.16 -0.26
N ALA A 457 34.68 5.54 -0.98
CA ALA A 457 34.65 6.70 -1.87
C ALA A 457 33.65 6.53 -3.03
N SER A 458 33.56 5.31 -3.59
CA SER A 458 32.64 5.00 -4.68
C SER A 458 31.19 4.82 -4.23
N SER A 459 30.92 4.33 -3.01
CA SER A 459 29.54 4.15 -2.50
C SER A 459 28.92 5.44 -1.97
N HIS A 460 29.70 6.50 -1.76
CA HIS A 460 29.19 7.81 -1.37
C HIS A 460 28.46 8.53 -2.50
N ILE A 461 27.55 9.43 -2.10
CA ILE A 461 26.81 10.35 -2.96
C ILE A 461 27.78 11.38 -3.54
N SER A 462 28.35 11.08 -4.70
CA SER A 462 29.25 11.95 -5.47
C SER A 462 29.41 11.45 -6.91
N ALA A 463 29.92 12.29 -7.80
CA ALA A 463 30.25 11.89 -9.18
C ALA A 463 31.50 10.99 -9.26
N PHE A 464 32.30 10.93 -8.19
CA PHE A 464 33.55 10.16 -8.19
C PHE A 464 33.28 8.66 -8.11
N ASP A 465 34.01 7.89 -8.91
CA ASP A 465 33.99 6.44 -8.84
C ASP A 465 35.41 5.86 -9.12
N ALA A 466 36.01 5.25 -8.10
CA ALA A 466 37.30 4.58 -8.19
C ALA A 466 37.30 3.40 -9.16
N PHE A 467 36.13 2.78 -9.39
CA PHE A 467 35.97 1.61 -10.24
C PHE A 467 35.29 1.93 -11.59
N ARG A 468 35.25 3.21 -11.99
CA ARG A 468 34.64 3.63 -13.26
C ARG A 468 35.14 2.82 -14.48
N ARG A 469 36.42 2.45 -14.51
CA ARG A 469 37.00 1.69 -15.63
C ARG A 469 36.49 0.25 -15.71
N GLU A 470 36.02 -0.29 -14.59
CA GLU A 470 35.47 -1.64 -14.44
C GLU A 470 33.94 -1.67 -14.55
N GLY A 471 33.30 -0.52 -14.79
CA GLY A 471 31.86 -0.41 -14.98
C GLY A 471 31.35 -1.21 -16.18
N ARG A 472 30.08 -1.63 -16.10
CA ARG A 472 29.40 -2.35 -17.17
C ARG A 472 28.78 -1.34 -18.14
N GLY A 473 29.09 -1.44 -19.43
CA GLY A 473 28.38 -0.66 -20.45
C GLY A 473 26.97 -1.22 -20.66
N ILE A 474 25.95 -0.46 -20.31
CA ILE A 474 24.53 -0.84 -20.45
C ILE A 474 23.80 0.27 -21.19
N GLN A 475 22.91 -0.07 -22.11
CA GLN A 475 22.08 0.90 -22.83
C GLN A 475 21.02 1.53 -21.91
N SER A 476 20.70 2.81 -22.14
CA SER A 476 19.80 3.61 -21.31
C SER A 476 18.46 2.93 -21.00
N GLY A 477 17.81 2.27 -21.95
CA GLY A 477 16.55 1.56 -21.74
C GLY A 477 16.65 0.37 -20.77
N SER A 478 17.78 -0.35 -20.75
CA SER A 478 18.01 -1.45 -19.81
C SER A 478 18.43 -0.94 -18.42
N VAL A 479 19.12 0.20 -18.36
CA VAL A 479 19.39 0.90 -17.09
C VAL A 479 18.08 1.43 -16.50
N ALA A 480 17.23 2.05 -17.33
CA ALA A 480 15.91 2.53 -16.92
C ALA A 480 15.03 1.38 -16.41
N ALA A 481 15.13 0.20 -17.03
CA ALA A 481 14.40 -0.98 -16.60
C ALA A 481 14.79 -1.50 -15.21
N ALA A 482 15.87 -0.98 -14.60
CA ALA A 482 16.13 -1.22 -13.19
C ALA A 482 14.94 -0.79 -12.33
N PHE A 483 14.32 0.33 -12.70
CA PHE A 483 13.07 0.89 -12.16
C PHE A 483 12.86 0.54 -10.67
N PRO A 484 13.68 1.11 -9.75
CA PRO A 484 13.85 0.55 -8.42
C PRO A 484 12.74 0.89 -7.41
N TYR A 485 11.93 1.90 -7.69
CA TYR A 485 10.91 2.46 -6.80
C TYR A 485 9.57 1.71 -6.88
N VAL A 486 9.63 0.38 -6.99
CA VAL A 486 8.46 -0.51 -6.94
C VAL A 486 8.27 -1.01 -5.51
N TYR A 487 7.71 -0.16 -4.66
CA TYR A 487 7.54 -0.45 -3.24
C TYR A 487 6.31 0.26 -2.69
N LYS A 488 5.13 -0.38 -2.72
CA LYS A 488 3.91 0.26 -2.22
C LYS A 488 3.45 -0.34 -0.89
N LEU A 489 3.30 0.52 0.11
CA LEU A 489 2.70 0.19 1.41
C LEU A 489 1.42 1.03 1.53
N MET A 490 0.31 0.40 1.93
CA MET A 490 -0.98 1.09 2.08
C MET A 490 -0.94 1.97 3.32
N MET A 491 -0.69 3.26 3.14
CA MET A 491 -0.59 4.23 4.23
C MET A 491 -1.24 5.56 3.88
N ASP A 492 -2.54 5.65 4.17
CA ASP A 492 -3.26 6.91 4.10
C ASP A 492 -2.92 7.79 5.30
N ALA A 493 -2.53 9.06 5.05
CA ALA A 493 -2.10 10.00 6.09
C ALA A 493 -3.13 10.26 7.21
N LYS A 494 -4.42 10.02 6.95
CA LYS A 494 -5.52 10.18 7.92
C LYS A 494 -6.17 8.84 8.32
N GLY A 495 -5.58 7.74 7.86
CA GLY A 495 -6.15 6.40 7.99
C GLY A 495 -6.05 5.83 9.40
N ILE A 496 -6.84 4.79 9.62
CA ILE A 496 -6.81 3.98 10.83
C ILE A 496 -5.78 2.86 10.62
N CYS A 497 -4.96 2.57 11.63
CA CYS A 497 -4.08 1.40 11.61
C CYS A 497 -4.93 0.12 11.68
N LEU A 498 -4.99 -0.65 10.58
CA LEU A 498 -5.75 -1.90 10.51
C LEU A 498 -4.94 -3.12 10.97
N GLY A 499 -3.63 -3.00 11.01
CA GLY A 499 -2.73 -4.08 11.33
C GLY A 499 -1.42 -3.93 10.56
N LYS A 500 -0.84 -5.04 10.11
CA LYS A 500 0.49 -5.06 9.49
C LYS A 500 0.50 -5.81 8.17
N ASN A 501 1.41 -5.45 7.28
CA ASN A 501 1.79 -6.24 6.10
C ASN A 501 3.30 -6.45 6.15
N ALA A 502 3.74 -7.71 6.18
CA ALA A 502 5.15 -8.08 6.32
C ALA A 502 5.85 -7.36 7.49
N GLY A 503 5.15 -7.19 8.61
CA GLY A 503 5.64 -6.52 9.81
C GLY A 503 5.55 -4.99 9.80
N LYS A 504 5.11 -4.36 8.70
CA LYS A 504 4.96 -2.89 8.61
C LYS A 504 3.51 -2.47 8.79
N PRO A 505 3.21 -1.41 9.54
CA PRO A 505 1.84 -0.98 9.81
C PRO A 505 1.14 -0.51 8.54
N VAL A 506 -0.17 -0.78 8.47
CA VAL A 506 -1.03 -0.44 7.34
C VAL A 506 -2.12 0.52 7.81
N PHE A 507 -2.17 1.70 7.18
CA PHE A 507 -3.13 2.75 7.50
C PHE A 507 -4.09 2.95 6.32
N VAL A 508 -5.39 2.86 6.60
CA VAL A 508 -6.43 3.02 5.57
C VAL A 508 -7.45 4.06 6.00
N ASP A 509 -7.68 5.06 5.14
CA ASP A 509 -8.76 6.03 5.26
C ASP A 509 -9.89 5.64 4.32
N PHE A 510 -10.97 5.09 4.87
CA PHE A 510 -12.09 4.63 4.06
C PHE A 510 -12.91 5.77 3.43
N PHE A 511 -12.71 7.03 3.84
CA PHE A 511 -13.47 8.19 3.39
C PHE A 511 -12.69 9.15 2.48
N VAL A 512 -11.46 8.83 2.14
CA VAL A 512 -10.70 9.53 1.11
C VAL A 512 -11.39 9.46 -0.25
N ARG A 513 -11.20 10.52 -1.05
CA ARG A 513 -11.73 10.64 -2.41
C ARG A 513 -10.60 11.10 -3.32
N ASP A 514 -10.23 10.26 -4.27
CA ASP A 514 -9.18 10.54 -5.24
C ASP A 514 -9.54 9.99 -6.63
N ARG A 515 -8.57 9.94 -7.56
CA ARG A 515 -8.79 9.48 -8.94
C ARG A 515 -9.20 8.00 -9.02
N GLU A 516 -8.84 7.18 -8.03
CA GLU A 516 -9.10 5.74 -8.03
C GLU A 516 -10.15 5.32 -6.99
N ARG A 517 -10.32 6.10 -5.91
CA ARG A 517 -11.25 5.86 -4.81
C ARG A 517 -12.43 6.82 -4.85
N VAL A 518 -13.55 6.34 -5.40
CA VAL A 518 -14.73 7.17 -5.70
C VAL A 518 -15.85 7.06 -4.65
N ASN A 519 -15.86 6.02 -3.83
CA ASN A 519 -16.85 5.81 -2.78
C ASN A 519 -16.24 5.13 -1.53
N SER A 520 -17.04 4.94 -0.49
CA SER A 520 -16.62 4.33 0.78
C SER A 520 -17.22 2.96 1.04
N ASN A 521 -17.97 2.39 0.10
CA ASN A 521 -18.65 1.13 0.34
C ASN A 521 -17.63 -0.02 0.43
N MET A 522 -17.94 -1.01 1.26
CA MET A 522 -17.06 -2.12 1.57
C MET A 522 -17.79 -3.45 1.47
N VAL A 523 -17.09 -4.46 0.96
CA VAL A 523 -17.51 -5.86 1.05
C VAL A 523 -16.49 -6.67 1.86
N VAL A 524 -16.97 -7.51 2.78
CA VAL A 524 -16.16 -8.41 3.60
C VAL A 524 -16.59 -9.85 3.33
N ILE A 525 -15.67 -10.66 2.82
CA ILE A 525 -15.93 -12.03 2.35
C ILE A 525 -14.98 -13.00 3.05
N GLY A 526 -15.44 -14.19 3.41
CA GLY A 526 -14.58 -15.23 3.98
C GLY A 526 -15.34 -16.35 4.68
N LYS A 527 -14.73 -17.52 4.78
CA LYS A 527 -15.35 -18.68 5.46
C LYS A 527 -15.58 -18.44 6.96
N SER A 528 -16.45 -19.23 7.59
CA SER A 528 -16.65 -19.17 9.05
C SER A 528 -15.31 -19.37 9.80
N GLY A 529 -15.11 -18.60 10.88
CA GLY A 529 -13.89 -18.66 11.70
C GLY A 529 -12.63 -18.04 11.07
N SER A 530 -12.69 -17.44 9.88
CA SER A 530 -11.53 -16.84 9.20
C SER A 530 -11.01 -15.55 9.84
N GLY A 531 -11.82 -14.89 10.69
CA GLY A 531 -11.48 -13.60 11.31
C GLY A 531 -12.35 -12.42 10.88
N LYS A 532 -13.37 -12.62 10.03
CA LYS A 532 -14.29 -11.55 9.57
C LYS A 532 -14.86 -10.71 10.70
N SER A 533 -15.58 -11.31 11.65
CA SER A 533 -16.25 -10.56 12.73
C SER A 533 -15.25 -9.82 13.62
N TYR A 534 -14.05 -10.37 13.83
CA TYR A 534 -12.96 -9.68 14.55
C TYR A 534 -12.52 -8.40 13.82
N ALA A 535 -12.25 -8.51 12.52
CA ALA A 535 -11.85 -7.36 11.70
C ALA A 535 -12.96 -6.33 11.57
N THR A 536 -14.21 -6.76 11.36
CA THR A 536 -15.36 -5.86 11.30
C THR A 536 -15.55 -5.12 12.62
N LYS A 537 -15.53 -5.81 13.77
CA LYS A 537 -15.65 -5.17 15.09
C LYS A 537 -14.54 -4.16 15.33
N MET A 538 -13.30 -4.47 14.94
CA MET A 538 -12.19 -3.54 14.97
C MET A 538 -12.45 -2.30 14.11
N MET A 539 -12.86 -2.47 12.85
CA MET A 539 -13.17 -1.33 11.96
C MET A 539 -14.31 -0.47 12.53
N LEU A 540 -15.37 -1.08 13.05
CA LEU A 540 -16.53 -0.37 13.57
C LEU A 540 -16.23 0.38 14.87
N ALA A 541 -15.46 -0.21 15.79
CA ALA A 541 -14.96 0.49 16.97
C ALA A 541 -14.15 1.72 16.55
N ASN A 542 -13.32 1.56 15.51
CA ASN A 542 -12.50 2.65 15.04
C ASN A 542 -13.31 3.77 14.34
N LEU A 543 -14.29 3.41 13.51
CA LEU A 543 -15.20 4.35 12.86
C LEU A 543 -16.09 5.07 13.88
N ALA A 544 -16.49 4.41 14.97
CA ALA A 544 -17.23 5.02 16.07
C ALA A 544 -16.39 6.12 16.74
N ALA A 545 -15.10 5.86 16.98
CA ALA A 545 -14.19 6.87 17.52
C ALA A 545 -14.02 8.08 16.57
N GLU A 546 -14.25 7.93 15.27
CA GLU A 546 -14.24 9.03 14.29
C GLU A 546 -15.59 9.76 14.15
N ASN A 547 -16.39 9.78 15.21
CA ASN A 547 -17.69 10.45 15.26
C ASN A 547 -18.71 9.92 14.23
N SER A 548 -18.59 8.66 13.79
CA SER A 548 -19.56 8.07 12.87
C SER A 548 -20.86 7.69 13.58
N LYS A 549 -22.00 7.78 12.85
CA LYS A 549 -23.26 7.11 13.21
C LYS A 549 -23.26 5.72 12.58
N ILE A 550 -23.36 4.68 13.39
CA ILE A 550 -23.23 3.29 12.93
C ILE A 550 -24.53 2.55 13.19
N PHE A 551 -25.04 1.89 12.16
CA PHE A 551 -26.17 0.99 12.20
C PHE A 551 -25.73 -0.41 11.76
N ILE A 552 -26.07 -1.44 12.53
CA ILE A 552 -25.69 -2.82 12.24
C ILE A 552 -26.94 -3.68 12.19
N LEU A 553 -27.09 -4.45 11.11
CA LEU A 553 -28.13 -5.45 10.94
C LEU A 553 -27.49 -6.79 11.27
N ASP A 554 -27.86 -7.34 12.42
CA ASP A 554 -27.17 -8.46 13.05
C ASP A 554 -28.13 -9.67 13.19
N PRO A 555 -28.09 -10.64 12.27
CA PRO A 555 -28.90 -11.85 12.35
C PRO A 555 -28.40 -12.86 13.38
N GLU A 556 -27.11 -12.83 13.74
CA GLU A 556 -26.49 -13.82 14.64
C GLU A 556 -26.26 -13.31 16.08
N ASN A 557 -26.53 -12.03 16.33
CA ASN A 557 -26.36 -11.35 17.62
C ASN A 557 -24.88 -11.29 18.08
N GLU A 558 -23.95 -11.09 17.14
CA GLU A 558 -22.51 -11.01 17.42
C GLU A 558 -22.05 -9.62 17.92
N TYR A 559 -22.80 -8.53 17.67
CA TYR A 559 -22.34 -7.15 17.94
C TYR A 559 -22.89 -6.54 19.24
N THR A 560 -23.75 -7.25 19.98
CA THR A 560 -24.33 -6.75 21.23
C THR A 560 -23.29 -6.38 22.28
N GLY A 561 -22.19 -7.16 22.40
CA GLY A 561 -21.09 -6.82 23.31
C GLY A 561 -20.44 -5.48 22.96
N LEU A 562 -20.12 -5.30 21.67
CA LEU A 562 -19.53 -4.06 21.14
C LEU A 562 -20.46 -2.86 21.34
N ALA A 563 -21.76 -3.02 21.06
CA ALA A 563 -22.74 -1.95 21.23
C ALA A 563 -22.83 -1.48 22.68
N LYS A 564 -22.91 -2.41 23.64
CA LYS A 564 -22.96 -2.08 25.08
C LYS A 564 -21.69 -1.36 25.53
N ASN A 565 -20.52 -1.86 25.12
CA ASN A 565 -19.23 -1.27 25.50
C ASN A 565 -19.01 0.12 24.89
N LEU A 566 -19.55 0.37 23.69
CA LEU A 566 -19.57 1.69 23.05
C LEU A 566 -20.72 2.60 23.51
N LYS A 567 -21.50 2.19 24.52
CA LYS A 567 -22.67 2.93 25.03
C LYS A 567 -23.74 3.18 23.97
N GLY A 568 -23.85 2.25 23.03
CA GLY A 568 -24.86 2.19 22.01
C GLY A 568 -26.14 1.49 22.46
N LYS A 569 -27.06 1.31 21.51
CA LYS A 569 -28.37 0.71 21.73
C LYS A 569 -28.52 -0.57 20.93
N VAL A 570 -29.10 -1.59 21.56
CA VAL A 570 -29.47 -2.85 20.89
C VAL A 570 -30.99 -2.92 20.82
N ILE A 571 -31.52 -3.07 19.62
CA ILE A 571 -32.94 -3.08 19.32
C ILE A 571 -33.29 -4.49 18.82
N ASP A 572 -34.06 -5.24 19.60
CA ASP A 572 -34.57 -6.54 19.18
C ASP A 572 -35.79 -6.33 18.29
N VAL A 573 -35.60 -6.50 16.97
CA VAL A 573 -36.67 -6.26 16.00
C VAL A 573 -37.76 -7.33 16.02
N GLY A 574 -37.54 -8.45 16.72
CA GLY A 574 -38.55 -9.49 16.93
C GLY A 574 -39.36 -9.30 18.21
N SER A 575 -38.98 -8.35 19.08
CA SER A 575 -39.66 -8.08 20.35
C SER A 575 -40.49 -6.79 20.29
N ALA A 576 -41.76 -6.87 20.69
CA ALA A 576 -42.71 -5.77 20.65
C ALA A 576 -42.47 -4.65 21.69
N THR A 577 -41.42 -4.78 22.51
CA THR A 577 -41.21 -3.98 23.74
C THR A 577 -40.36 -2.73 23.51
N GLU A 578 -39.30 -2.81 22.71
CA GLU A 578 -38.44 -1.67 22.37
C GLU A 578 -38.04 -1.77 20.88
N GLY A 579 -38.69 -0.99 20.00
CA GLY A 579 -38.37 -1.01 18.57
C GLY A 579 -39.52 -1.38 17.62
N ARG A 580 -40.77 -1.17 18.02
CA ARG A 580 -41.92 -1.30 17.11
C ARG A 580 -41.75 -0.36 15.93
N LEU A 581 -41.84 -0.91 14.71
CA LEU A 581 -41.85 -0.16 13.46
C LEU A 581 -43.27 -0.19 12.90
N ASN A 582 -43.86 1.00 12.69
CA ASN A 582 -45.17 1.13 12.08
C ASN A 582 -45.01 1.27 10.55
N PRO A 583 -45.52 0.32 9.74
CA PRO A 583 -45.48 0.42 8.27
C PRO A 583 -46.20 1.64 7.71
N PHE A 584 -47.21 2.14 8.42
CA PHE A 584 -48.01 3.29 8.01
C PHE A 584 -47.39 4.64 8.42
N HIS A 585 -46.26 4.62 9.11
CA HIS A 585 -45.52 5.85 9.38
C HIS A 585 -44.88 6.31 8.06
N ILE A 586 -45.32 7.47 7.54
CA ILE A 586 -44.76 8.04 6.32
C ILE A 586 -43.34 8.50 6.61
N ILE A 587 -42.39 7.87 5.96
CA ILE A 587 -40.98 8.23 6.03
C ILE A 587 -40.65 9.04 4.78
N THR A 588 -40.31 10.32 4.95
CA THR A 588 -39.87 11.21 3.87
C THR A 588 -38.73 10.53 3.10
N GLY A 589 -38.96 10.26 1.83
CA GLY A 589 -37.99 9.58 0.97
C GLY A 589 -37.06 10.58 0.29
N LEU A 590 -35.93 10.07 -0.22
CA LEU A 590 -35.08 10.80 -1.16
C LEU A 590 -35.69 10.71 -2.57
N SER A 591 -36.01 11.84 -3.19
CA SER A 591 -36.14 11.91 -4.65
C SER A 591 -34.75 11.98 -5.29
N ASP A 592 -34.55 11.32 -6.43
CA ASP A 592 -33.27 11.32 -7.17
C ASP A 592 -32.99 12.67 -7.87
N ASP A 593 -34.00 13.54 -7.95
CA ASP A 593 -33.91 14.85 -8.57
C ASP A 593 -33.44 15.91 -7.56
N ASP A 594 -32.24 16.42 -7.84
CA ASP A 594 -31.58 17.54 -7.19
C ASP A 594 -32.35 18.85 -7.46
N GLU A 595 -33.53 19.03 -6.87
CA GLU A 595 -34.18 20.35 -6.84
C GLU A 595 -34.14 20.95 -5.44
N GLU A 596 -33.44 22.08 -5.35
CA GLU A 596 -33.38 23.04 -4.25
C GLU A 596 -34.73 23.70 -3.92
N ASP A 597 -35.87 23.16 -4.36
CA ASP A 597 -37.17 23.77 -4.12
C ASP A 597 -37.84 23.16 -2.88
N GLY A 598 -37.62 23.81 -1.74
CA GLY A 598 -38.37 23.60 -0.50
C GLY A 598 -39.81 24.10 -0.62
N GLY A 599 -40.61 23.47 -1.48
CA GLY A 599 -42.02 23.75 -1.71
C GLY A 599 -42.94 22.53 -1.54
N ASP A 600 -44.25 22.75 -1.69
CA ASP A 600 -45.36 21.77 -1.56
C ASP A 600 -45.16 20.46 -2.37
N ASP A 601 -44.26 20.43 -3.35
CA ASP A 601 -43.99 19.24 -4.18
C ASP A 601 -43.22 18.12 -3.44
N ALA A 602 -42.40 18.43 -2.43
CA ALA A 602 -41.64 17.41 -1.70
C ALA A 602 -42.54 16.50 -0.82
N ALA A 603 -43.63 17.05 -0.28
CA ALA A 603 -44.63 16.32 0.48
C ALA A 603 -45.42 15.36 -0.42
N LYS A 604 -45.81 15.81 -1.61
CA LYS A 604 -46.47 14.99 -2.63
C LYS A 604 -45.64 13.80 -3.06
N VAL A 605 -44.37 14.04 -3.37
CA VAL A 605 -43.43 12.99 -3.78
C VAL A 605 -43.23 11.98 -2.64
N SER A 606 -43.08 12.44 -1.40
CA SER A 606 -42.94 11.57 -0.22
C SER A 606 -44.17 10.70 0.05
N PHE A 607 -45.38 11.25 -0.03
CA PHE A 607 -46.63 10.50 0.15
C PHE A 607 -46.80 9.42 -0.93
N ASN A 608 -46.58 9.78 -2.20
CA ASN A 608 -46.71 8.85 -3.33
C ASN A 608 -45.68 7.71 -3.28
N MET A 609 -44.41 8.01 -2.96
CA MET A 609 -43.39 6.99 -2.75
C MET A 609 -43.74 6.06 -1.58
N HIS A 610 -44.36 6.59 -0.52
CA HIS A 610 -44.81 5.77 0.61
C HIS A 610 -45.97 4.85 0.24
N MET A 611 -46.92 5.30 -0.60
CA MET A 611 -47.99 4.44 -1.10
C MET A 611 -47.45 3.30 -1.96
N GLN A 612 -46.46 3.57 -2.82
CA GLN A 612 -45.77 2.52 -3.59
C GLN A 612 -45.06 1.52 -2.67
N PHE A 613 -44.37 2.01 -1.64
CA PHE A 613 -43.75 1.16 -0.62
C PHE A 613 -44.77 0.28 0.11
N LEU A 614 -45.94 0.82 0.48
CA LEU A 614 -47.00 0.05 1.14
C LEU A 614 -47.58 -1.04 0.23
N GLU A 615 -47.75 -0.77 -1.07
CA GLU A 615 -48.16 -1.81 -2.02
C GLU A 615 -47.14 -2.97 -2.05
N GLU A 616 -45.84 -2.64 -2.12
CA GLU A 616 -44.76 -3.63 -2.08
C GLU A 616 -44.76 -4.40 -0.74
N PHE A 617 -44.94 -3.69 0.37
CA PHE A 617 -45.04 -4.27 1.70
C PHE A 617 -46.23 -5.23 1.81
N TYR A 618 -47.41 -4.86 1.30
CA TYR A 618 -48.58 -5.74 1.24
C TYR A 618 -48.33 -6.98 0.40
N ARG A 619 -47.69 -6.84 -0.77
CA ARG A 619 -47.33 -7.96 -1.63
C ARG A 619 -46.39 -8.95 -0.91
N GLN A 620 -45.51 -8.43 -0.05
CA GLN A 620 -44.62 -9.25 0.77
C GLN A 620 -45.38 -9.99 1.89
N ILE A 621 -46.23 -9.30 2.66
CA ILE A 621 -46.89 -9.90 3.83
C ILE A 621 -48.13 -10.74 3.48
N LEU A 622 -48.78 -10.47 2.34
CA LEU A 622 -49.99 -11.13 1.86
C LEU A 622 -49.67 -12.05 0.68
N THR A 623 -48.96 -13.14 0.96
CA THR A 623 -48.55 -14.11 -0.07
C THR A 623 -49.77 -14.73 -0.77
N GLY A 624 -49.89 -14.52 -2.08
CA GLY A 624 -50.98 -15.08 -2.89
C GLY A 624 -52.29 -14.29 -2.82
N ILE A 625 -52.24 -13.01 -2.46
CA ILE A 625 -53.40 -12.11 -2.61
C ILE A 625 -53.78 -11.94 -4.09
N GLU A 626 -55.08 -12.00 -4.38
CA GLU A 626 -55.63 -11.72 -5.71
C GLU A 626 -55.39 -10.25 -6.10
N PRO A 627 -55.05 -9.94 -7.37
CA PRO A 627 -54.80 -8.57 -7.83
C PRO A 627 -55.94 -7.60 -7.50
N ASP A 628 -57.19 -8.03 -7.71
CA ASP A 628 -58.38 -7.23 -7.44
C ASP A 628 -58.52 -6.89 -5.94
N ALA A 629 -58.15 -7.82 -5.06
CA ALA A 629 -58.20 -7.62 -3.61
C ALA A 629 -57.08 -6.69 -3.13
N LEU A 630 -55.88 -6.79 -3.72
CA LEU A 630 -54.76 -5.88 -3.45
C LEU A 630 -55.09 -4.45 -3.87
N GLU A 631 -55.69 -4.25 -5.04
CA GLU A 631 -56.10 -2.93 -5.51
C GLU A 631 -57.19 -2.33 -4.59
N TYR A 632 -58.11 -3.16 -4.11
CA TYR A 632 -59.10 -2.73 -3.13
C TYR A 632 -58.45 -2.30 -1.80
N LEU A 633 -57.42 -3.03 -1.36
CA LEU A 633 -56.64 -2.69 -0.17
C LEU A 633 -55.87 -1.36 -0.32
N ASN A 634 -55.26 -1.11 -1.47
CA ASN A 634 -54.58 0.16 -1.76
C ASN A 634 -55.55 1.35 -1.68
N ASN A 635 -56.74 1.21 -2.29
CA ASN A 635 -57.78 2.24 -2.24
C ASN A 635 -58.30 2.50 -0.81
N ILE A 636 -58.48 1.45 0.00
CA ILE A 636 -58.86 1.61 1.42
C ILE A 636 -57.73 2.28 2.22
N THR A 637 -56.48 1.95 1.92
CA THR A 637 -55.30 2.54 2.58
C THR A 637 -55.28 4.05 2.38
N ILE A 638 -55.52 4.55 1.16
CA ILE A 638 -55.61 5.99 0.87
C ILE A 638 -56.72 6.64 1.72
N ARG A 639 -57.93 6.07 1.72
CA ARG A 639 -59.06 6.59 2.52
C ARG A 639 -58.82 6.54 4.03
N MET A 640 -57.97 5.65 4.50
CA MET A 640 -57.55 5.57 5.90
C MET A 640 -56.65 6.76 6.25
N TYR A 641 -55.66 7.10 5.42
CA TYR A 641 -54.85 8.31 5.62
C TYR A 641 -55.70 9.59 5.54
N GLU A 642 -56.62 9.69 4.58
CA GLU A 642 -57.56 10.82 4.47
C GLU A 642 -58.37 10.99 5.76
N SER A 643 -58.81 9.89 6.39
CA SER A 643 -59.58 9.95 7.63
C SER A 643 -58.78 10.43 8.85
N LYS A 644 -57.45 10.34 8.79
CA LYS A 644 -56.53 10.92 9.78
C LYS A 644 -56.07 12.34 9.40
N GLY A 645 -56.58 12.90 8.30
CA GLY A 645 -56.19 14.22 7.80
C GLY A 645 -54.80 14.25 7.18
N ILE A 646 -54.30 13.11 6.68
CA ILE A 646 -53.01 12.99 6.02
C ILE A 646 -53.26 12.77 4.53
N ASP A 647 -52.77 13.70 3.72
CA ASP A 647 -52.84 13.66 2.26
C ASP A 647 -51.51 14.12 1.62
N SER A 648 -51.50 14.27 0.30
CA SER A 648 -50.32 14.67 -0.47
C SER A 648 -49.86 16.12 -0.22
N GLU A 649 -50.70 16.97 0.38
CA GLU A 649 -50.39 18.39 0.68
C GLU A 649 -50.02 18.58 2.16
N THR A 650 -50.03 17.51 2.97
CA THR A 650 -49.83 17.60 4.41
C THR A 650 -48.36 17.80 4.76
N ASP A 651 -48.05 18.79 5.61
CA ASP A 651 -46.70 19.00 6.17
C ASP A 651 -46.33 17.88 7.15
N LEU A 652 -45.67 16.85 6.62
CA LEU A 652 -45.22 15.67 7.35
C LEU A 652 -44.24 15.99 8.50
N GLY A 653 -43.60 17.17 8.50
CA GLY A 653 -42.65 17.56 9.55
C GLY A 653 -43.31 17.90 10.90
N ARG A 654 -44.63 18.11 10.92
CA ARG A 654 -45.39 18.46 12.14
C ARG A 654 -46.06 17.27 12.82
N LEU A 655 -46.04 16.10 12.17
CA LEU A 655 -46.68 14.89 12.66
C LEU A 655 -45.73 14.10 13.56
N GLY A 656 -46.25 13.60 14.67
CA GLY A 656 -45.58 12.66 15.54
C GLY A 656 -45.88 11.20 15.17
N PRO A 657 -45.14 10.22 15.72
CA PRO A 657 -45.38 8.80 15.48
C PRO A 657 -46.79 8.30 15.82
N GLU A 658 -47.49 8.99 16.74
CA GLU A 658 -48.85 8.67 17.19
C GLU A 658 -49.95 9.17 16.24
N ASP A 659 -49.63 10.11 15.35
CA ASP A 659 -50.60 10.70 14.42
C ASP A 659 -50.84 9.80 13.19
N TYR A 660 -49.95 8.82 12.97
CA TYR A 660 -50.03 7.91 11.83
C TYR A 660 -51.01 6.75 12.06
N PRO A 661 -51.64 6.23 10.99
CA PRO A 661 -52.55 5.08 11.09
C PRO A 661 -51.86 3.81 11.58
N THR A 662 -52.64 2.82 11.98
CA THR A 662 -52.21 1.50 12.45
C THR A 662 -52.97 0.37 11.75
N PHE A 663 -52.60 -0.88 12.01
CA PHE A 663 -53.35 -2.03 11.49
C PHE A 663 -54.76 -2.13 12.06
N ASP A 664 -55.00 -1.61 13.27
CA ASP A 664 -56.34 -1.50 13.84
C ASP A 664 -57.20 -0.50 13.06
N ASP A 665 -56.66 0.67 12.71
CA ASP A 665 -57.37 1.65 11.88
C ASP A 665 -57.73 1.06 10.50
N LEU A 666 -56.80 0.32 9.89
CA LEU A 666 -57.02 -0.36 8.62
C LEU A 666 -58.10 -1.45 8.76
N TYR A 667 -58.04 -2.27 9.81
CA TYR A 667 -59.01 -3.32 10.06
C TYR A 667 -60.42 -2.78 10.28
N GLU A 668 -60.56 -1.72 11.09
CA GLU A 668 -61.83 -1.04 11.33
C GLU A 668 -62.41 -0.46 10.03
N LYS A 669 -61.57 0.15 9.19
CA LYS A 669 -62.00 0.69 7.90
C LYS A 669 -62.52 -0.40 6.96
N ILE A 670 -61.80 -1.52 6.84
CA ILE A 670 -62.21 -2.67 6.03
C ILE A 670 -63.52 -3.26 6.58
N LEU A 671 -63.67 -3.36 7.91
CA LEU A 671 -64.87 -3.88 8.55
C LEU A 671 -66.09 -2.99 8.29
N ASN A 672 -65.93 -1.68 8.35
CA ASN A 672 -66.98 -0.71 8.05
C ASN A 672 -67.42 -0.82 6.58
N ASP A 673 -66.46 -0.83 5.64
CA ASP A 673 -66.73 -0.99 4.21
C ASP A 673 -67.42 -2.35 3.93
N PHE A 674 -67.07 -3.41 4.65
CA PHE A 674 -67.74 -4.71 4.57
C PHE A 674 -69.20 -4.68 5.03
N GLN A 675 -69.48 -3.95 6.11
CA GLN A 675 -70.84 -3.78 6.65
C GLN A 675 -71.72 -2.92 5.75
N MET A 676 -71.15 -1.87 5.12
CA MET A 676 -71.88 -0.98 4.21
C MET A 676 -72.05 -1.55 2.79
N SER A 677 -71.20 -2.50 2.40
CA SER A 677 -71.27 -3.16 1.10
C SER A 677 -72.55 -3.98 0.92
N THR A 678 -73.22 -3.83 -0.22
CA THR A 678 -74.38 -4.65 -0.62
C THR A 678 -74.06 -5.65 -1.74
N GLY A 679 -72.95 -5.45 -2.46
CA GLY A 679 -72.55 -6.27 -3.61
C GLY A 679 -71.77 -7.53 -3.23
N THR A 680 -72.15 -8.68 -3.80
CA THR A 680 -71.53 -10.00 -3.52
C THR A 680 -70.03 -10.02 -3.83
N TYR A 681 -69.60 -9.42 -4.94
CA TYR A 681 -68.19 -9.40 -5.36
C TYR A 681 -67.31 -8.59 -4.39
N SER A 682 -67.74 -7.37 -4.02
CA SER A 682 -67.01 -6.54 -3.05
C SER A 682 -66.96 -7.18 -1.67
N LYS A 683 -68.04 -7.84 -1.22
CA LYS A 683 -68.03 -8.60 0.04
C LYS A 683 -67.02 -9.74 0.03
N THR A 684 -66.87 -10.46 -1.08
CA THR A 684 -65.87 -11.54 -1.18
C THR A 684 -64.46 -11.00 -1.01
N ASN A 685 -64.08 -9.94 -1.74
CA ASN A 685 -62.75 -9.33 -1.62
C ASN A 685 -62.50 -8.77 -0.21
N LEU A 686 -63.47 -8.06 0.36
CA LEU A 686 -63.38 -7.54 1.73
C LEU A 686 -63.28 -8.65 2.79
N THR A 687 -63.96 -9.78 2.60
CA THR A 687 -63.84 -10.95 3.48
C THR A 687 -62.43 -11.52 3.45
N VAL A 688 -61.84 -11.63 2.25
CA VAL A 688 -60.45 -12.07 2.08
C VAL A 688 -59.50 -11.11 2.80
N LEU A 689 -59.68 -9.79 2.63
CA LEU A 689 -58.86 -8.79 3.32
C LEU A 689 -59.00 -8.83 4.84
N LEU A 690 -60.20 -8.97 5.39
CA LEU A 690 -60.42 -9.13 6.85
C LEU A 690 -59.67 -10.33 7.43
N ASN A 691 -59.67 -11.46 6.72
CA ASN A 691 -58.95 -12.67 7.14
C ASN A 691 -57.43 -12.50 7.10
N TYR A 692 -56.92 -11.71 6.16
CA TYR A 692 -55.49 -11.42 6.06
C TYR A 692 -55.03 -10.40 7.10
N ILE A 693 -55.74 -9.27 7.23
CA ILE A 693 -55.37 -8.15 8.10
C ILE A 693 -55.60 -8.45 9.58
N SER A 694 -56.59 -9.27 9.94
CA SER A 694 -56.83 -9.70 11.34
C SER A 694 -55.61 -10.36 12.01
N LYS A 695 -54.66 -10.89 11.23
CA LYS A 695 -53.39 -11.45 11.77
C LYS A 695 -52.48 -10.38 12.36
N PHE A 696 -52.63 -9.13 11.91
CA PHE A 696 -51.80 -7.97 12.28
C PHE A 696 -52.55 -6.97 13.16
N ALA A 697 -53.88 -6.98 13.17
CA ALA A 697 -54.69 -6.19 14.10
C ALA A 697 -54.69 -6.78 15.53
N THR A 698 -55.17 -6.00 16.51
CA THR A 698 -55.22 -6.37 17.93
C THR A 698 -55.91 -7.72 18.15
N GLY A 699 -55.22 -8.62 18.87
CA GLY A 699 -55.62 -10.02 19.07
C GLY A 699 -55.05 -11.01 18.03
N GLY A 700 -54.43 -10.51 16.96
CA GLY A 700 -53.72 -11.30 15.97
C GLY A 700 -52.31 -11.72 16.41
N ARG A 701 -51.82 -12.83 15.85
CA ARG A 701 -50.51 -13.43 16.20
C ARG A 701 -49.29 -12.53 15.92
N ASN A 702 -49.40 -11.56 15.00
CA ASN A 702 -48.31 -10.66 14.60
C ASN A 702 -48.53 -9.21 15.06
N ALA A 703 -49.59 -8.94 15.84
CA ALA A 703 -49.97 -7.57 16.20
C ALA A 703 -48.88 -6.81 16.94
N GLY A 704 -48.14 -7.49 17.82
CA GLY A 704 -47.07 -6.86 18.60
C GLY A 704 -45.93 -6.26 17.76
N LEU A 705 -45.74 -6.71 16.51
CA LEU A 705 -44.63 -6.26 15.67
C LEU A 705 -44.88 -4.90 15.02
N TRP A 706 -46.10 -4.67 14.51
CA TRP A 706 -46.42 -3.51 13.65
C TRP A 706 -47.61 -2.67 14.10
N ASN A 707 -48.46 -3.20 15.00
CA ASN A 707 -49.70 -2.54 15.37
C ASN A 707 -49.50 -1.55 16.52
N GLY A 708 -49.29 -0.27 16.18
CA GLY A 708 -49.14 0.83 17.11
C GLY A 708 -48.11 1.85 16.62
N ALA A 709 -47.94 2.94 17.36
CA ALA A 709 -46.98 3.97 17.01
C ALA A 709 -45.53 3.46 16.97
N ALA A 710 -44.72 4.07 16.11
CA ALA A 710 -43.31 3.74 16.02
C ALA A 710 -42.59 4.18 17.31
N SER A 711 -41.94 3.23 18.01
CA SER A 711 -41.29 3.46 19.30
C SER A 711 -39.76 3.53 19.22
N ILE A 712 -39.22 3.55 18.00
CA ILE A 712 -37.78 3.50 17.78
C ILE A 712 -37.15 4.87 18.08
N SER A 713 -36.28 4.93 19.09
CA SER A 713 -35.47 6.11 19.39
C SER A 713 -34.00 5.80 19.15
N THR A 714 -33.31 6.73 18.48
CA THR A 714 -31.93 6.57 17.97
C THR A 714 -31.09 7.82 18.26
N GLN A 715 -31.13 8.22 19.54
CA GLN A 715 -30.27 9.29 20.06
C GLN A 715 -28.81 8.84 20.08
N GLU A 716 -28.58 7.56 20.33
CA GLU A 716 -27.28 6.93 20.35
C GLU A 716 -26.69 6.83 18.93
N ASN A 717 -25.37 6.85 18.85
CA ASN A 717 -24.68 6.87 17.57
C ASN A 717 -24.13 5.50 17.16
N PHE A 718 -24.42 4.45 17.93
CA PHE A 718 -24.09 3.06 17.63
C PHE A 718 -25.31 2.19 17.93
N ILE A 719 -25.95 1.66 16.89
CA ILE A 719 -27.23 0.96 17.00
C ILE A 719 -27.14 -0.41 16.33
N VAL A 720 -27.53 -1.46 17.05
CA VAL A 720 -27.58 -2.83 16.55
C VAL A 720 -29.03 -3.27 16.46
N PHE A 721 -29.49 -3.62 15.27
CA PHE A 721 -30.76 -4.31 15.03
C PHE A 721 -30.52 -5.81 15.10
N ASN A 722 -31.01 -6.44 16.17
CA ASN A 722 -30.89 -7.88 16.37
C ASN A 722 -32.09 -8.60 15.72
N PHE A 723 -31.81 -9.44 14.72
CA PHE A 723 -32.80 -10.22 13.98
C PHE A 723 -32.88 -11.70 14.42
N GLN A 724 -32.06 -12.13 15.38
CA GLN A 724 -31.93 -13.53 15.81
C GLN A 724 -33.28 -14.14 16.22
N SER A 725 -34.05 -13.42 17.05
CA SER A 725 -35.37 -13.84 17.55
C SER A 725 -36.37 -14.07 16.41
N LEU A 726 -36.32 -13.21 15.40
CA LEU A 726 -37.24 -13.19 14.26
C LEU A 726 -36.88 -14.24 13.21
N LEU A 727 -35.60 -14.51 12.98
CA LEU A 727 -35.13 -15.59 12.09
C LEU A 727 -35.33 -16.98 12.72
N ALA A 728 -35.16 -17.12 14.05
CA ALA A 728 -35.39 -18.38 14.77
C ALA A 728 -36.85 -18.88 14.65
N ASN A 729 -37.81 -17.96 14.51
CA ASN A 729 -39.25 -18.27 14.38
C ASN A 729 -39.64 -18.90 13.02
N LYS A 730 -38.69 -19.05 12.07
CA LYS A 730 -38.87 -19.66 10.73
C LYS A 730 -39.99 -19.03 9.86
N ASN A 731 -40.39 -17.80 10.14
CA ASN A 731 -41.39 -17.08 9.36
C ASN A 731 -40.70 -16.09 8.40
N ASN A 732 -40.10 -16.63 7.33
CA ASN A 732 -39.31 -15.86 6.36
C ASN A 732 -40.10 -14.66 5.78
N THR A 733 -41.42 -14.78 5.62
CA THR A 733 -42.28 -13.71 5.12
C THR A 733 -42.28 -12.49 6.04
N VAL A 734 -42.50 -12.70 7.35
CA VAL A 734 -42.49 -11.62 8.35
C VAL A 734 -41.08 -11.07 8.53
N ALA A 735 -40.07 -11.93 8.47
CA ALA A 735 -38.68 -11.52 8.57
C ALA A 735 -38.28 -10.54 7.46
N ASN A 736 -38.59 -10.89 6.21
CA ASN A 736 -38.31 -10.05 5.05
C ASN A 736 -39.09 -8.73 5.08
N ALA A 737 -40.36 -8.76 5.54
CA ALA A 737 -41.15 -7.54 5.69
C ALA A 737 -40.61 -6.60 6.78
N GLN A 738 -40.20 -7.15 7.94
CA GLN A 738 -39.55 -6.38 8.99
C GLN A 738 -38.23 -5.77 8.49
N MET A 739 -37.48 -6.52 7.69
CA MET A 739 -36.25 -6.04 7.08
C MET A 739 -36.49 -4.84 6.16
N LEU A 740 -37.51 -4.89 5.30
CA LEU A 740 -37.88 -3.76 4.42
C LEU A 740 -38.20 -2.51 5.24
N LEU A 741 -38.89 -2.64 6.38
CA LEU A 741 -39.17 -1.52 7.28
C LEU A 741 -37.90 -0.94 7.90
N VAL A 742 -37.00 -1.78 8.42
CA VAL A 742 -35.72 -1.34 8.99
C VAL A 742 -34.88 -0.62 7.94
N LEU A 743 -34.79 -1.18 6.74
CA LEU A 743 -34.06 -0.61 5.61
C LEU A 743 -34.65 0.75 5.18
N LYS A 744 -35.98 0.84 5.01
CA LYS A 744 -36.67 2.11 4.71
C LYS A 744 -36.46 3.14 5.81
N TRP A 745 -36.43 2.71 7.06
CA TRP A 745 -36.16 3.58 8.20
C TRP A 745 -34.70 4.07 8.22
N LEU A 746 -33.73 3.22 7.86
CA LEU A 746 -32.33 3.61 7.73
C LEU A 746 -32.12 4.67 6.65
N ASP A 747 -32.83 4.57 5.52
CA ASP A 747 -32.81 5.60 4.47
C ASP A 747 -33.13 6.99 5.06
N ASN A 748 -34.13 7.10 5.95
CA ASN A 748 -34.46 8.35 6.63
C ASN A 748 -33.32 8.90 7.49
N GLU A 749 -32.65 8.02 8.23
CA GLU A 749 -31.54 8.43 9.09
C GLU A 749 -30.35 8.94 8.27
N ILE A 750 -30.14 8.42 7.06
CA ILE A 750 -29.16 8.98 6.10
C ILE A 750 -29.52 10.42 5.75
N ILE A 751 -30.79 10.71 5.47
CA ILE A 751 -31.28 12.07 5.14
C ILE A 751 -31.05 13.01 6.33
N LYS A 752 -31.47 12.61 7.54
CA LYS A 752 -31.29 13.43 8.74
C LYS A 752 -29.82 13.75 9.01
N ASN A 753 -28.93 12.79 8.75
CA ASN A 753 -27.49 13.01 8.89
C ASN A 753 -26.93 14.00 7.85
N ARG A 754 -27.45 13.98 6.61
CA ARG A 754 -27.13 14.98 5.57
C ARG A 754 -27.57 16.37 6.01
N ASP A 755 -28.83 16.53 6.41
CA ASP A 755 -29.39 17.82 6.82
C ASP A 755 -28.63 18.40 8.00
N TYR A 756 -28.24 17.55 8.95
CA TYR A 756 -27.36 17.94 10.05
C TYR A 756 -26.00 18.46 9.55
N ASN A 757 -25.34 17.73 8.66
CA ASN A 757 -24.04 18.14 8.12
C ASN A 757 -24.12 19.50 7.40
N LEU A 758 -25.19 19.72 6.63
CA LEU A 758 -25.45 21.00 5.96
C LEU A 758 -25.71 22.14 6.96
N ARG A 759 -26.57 21.92 7.96
CA ARG A 759 -26.95 22.94 8.96
C ARG A 759 -25.78 23.40 9.83
N PHE A 760 -24.88 22.49 10.19
CA PHE A 760 -23.82 22.75 11.17
C PHE A 760 -22.42 22.77 10.58
N GLY A 761 -22.28 22.71 9.24
CA GLY A 761 -21.00 22.61 8.55
C GLY A 761 -20.15 21.43 9.04
N ALA A 762 -20.81 20.34 9.46
CA ALA A 762 -20.16 19.16 10.02
C ALA A 762 -19.90 18.12 8.92
N SER A 763 -19.00 17.19 9.20
CA SER A 763 -18.66 16.09 8.28
C SER A 763 -18.93 14.72 8.92
N ARG A 764 -20.05 14.59 9.62
CA ARG A 764 -20.43 13.38 10.33
C ARG A 764 -20.71 12.23 9.36
N LYS A 765 -20.05 11.10 9.55
CA LYS A 765 -20.18 9.92 8.68
C LYS A 765 -21.34 9.04 9.13
N ILE A 766 -21.95 8.34 8.19
CA ILE A 766 -22.96 7.31 8.45
C ILE A 766 -22.50 5.96 7.90
N VAL A 767 -22.55 4.92 8.73
CA VAL A 767 -22.07 3.57 8.38
C VAL A 767 -23.23 2.60 8.59
N ILE A 768 -23.57 1.85 7.55
CA ILE A 768 -24.61 0.82 7.60
C ILE A 768 -23.95 -0.52 7.32
N VAL A 769 -24.03 -1.43 8.28
CA VAL A 769 -23.44 -2.76 8.23
C VAL A 769 -24.55 -3.78 8.08
N ILE A 770 -24.44 -4.62 7.06
CA ILE A 770 -25.35 -5.74 6.82
C ILE A 770 -24.54 -7.01 7.01
N ASP A 771 -24.70 -7.64 8.18
CA ASP A 771 -24.03 -8.89 8.47
C ASP A 771 -24.84 -10.09 7.96
N GLU A 772 -24.14 -11.14 7.55
CA GLU A 772 -24.67 -12.29 6.83
C GLU A 772 -25.71 -11.92 5.76
N ALA A 773 -25.30 -11.04 4.85
CA ALA A 773 -26.19 -10.52 3.81
C ALA A 773 -26.87 -11.62 2.97
N HIS A 774 -26.28 -12.82 2.88
CA HIS A 774 -26.87 -13.98 2.21
C HIS A 774 -28.19 -14.45 2.84
N VAL A 775 -28.39 -14.26 4.16
CA VAL A 775 -29.64 -14.59 4.87
C VAL A 775 -30.82 -13.77 4.33
N PHE A 776 -30.54 -12.60 3.75
CA PHE A 776 -31.55 -11.69 3.23
C PHE A 776 -31.78 -11.83 1.72
N ILE A 777 -31.09 -12.76 1.06
CA ILE A 777 -31.22 -13.01 -0.38
C ILE A 777 -32.15 -14.20 -0.61
N ASP A 778 -33.43 -13.93 -0.90
CA ASP A 778 -34.41 -14.94 -1.33
C ASP A 778 -34.66 -14.83 -2.85
N SER A 779 -34.57 -15.96 -3.56
CA SER A 779 -34.86 -16.03 -4.99
C SER A 779 -36.33 -15.74 -5.32
N LYS A 780 -37.24 -15.90 -4.36
CA LYS A 780 -38.68 -15.63 -4.54
C LYS A 780 -39.02 -14.14 -4.42
N TYR A 781 -38.18 -13.35 -3.76
CA TYR A 781 -38.44 -11.93 -3.46
C TYR A 781 -37.14 -11.12 -3.45
N PRO A 782 -36.66 -10.61 -4.60
CA PRO A 782 -35.37 -9.91 -4.73
C PRO A 782 -35.34 -8.50 -4.14
N ILE A 783 -36.38 -8.09 -3.40
CA ILE A 783 -36.62 -6.70 -2.99
C ILE A 783 -35.51 -6.19 -2.04
N ALA A 784 -35.08 -7.03 -1.08
CA ALA A 784 -33.98 -6.67 -0.18
C ALA A 784 -32.66 -6.44 -0.95
N LEU A 785 -32.41 -7.22 -2.01
CA LEU A 785 -31.25 -7.07 -2.87
C LEU A 785 -31.31 -5.77 -3.69
N ASP A 786 -32.49 -5.44 -4.24
CA ASP A 786 -32.70 -4.17 -4.95
C ASP A 786 -32.52 -2.97 -4.03
N PHE A 787 -33.03 -3.05 -2.79
CA PHE A 787 -32.81 -2.01 -1.79
C PHE A 787 -31.33 -1.84 -1.46
N MET A 788 -30.61 -2.93 -1.17
CA MET A 788 -29.18 -2.89 -0.87
C MET A 788 -28.37 -2.25 -2.01
N TYR A 789 -28.73 -2.57 -3.25
CA TYR A 789 -28.08 -1.98 -4.43
C TYR A 789 -28.36 -0.48 -4.58
N GLN A 790 -29.61 -0.05 -4.39
CA GLN A 790 -29.95 1.37 -4.43
C GLN A 790 -29.28 2.15 -3.30
N MET A 791 -29.24 1.57 -2.09
CA MET A 791 -28.51 2.16 -0.97
C MET A 791 -27.03 2.32 -1.29
N ALA A 792 -26.36 1.30 -1.84
CA ALA A 792 -24.93 1.37 -2.21
C ALA A 792 -24.65 2.55 -3.15
N LYS A 793 -25.52 2.80 -4.13
CA LYS A 793 -25.36 3.90 -5.09
C LYS A 793 -25.62 5.28 -4.49
N ARG A 794 -26.54 5.38 -3.55
CA ARG A 794 -27.00 6.67 -2.97
C ARG A 794 -26.16 7.10 -1.77
N ILE A 795 -25.78 6.17 -0.90
CA ILE A 795 -25.09 6.45 0.37
C ILE A 795 -23.77 7.23 0.17
N ARG A 796 -23.12 7.06 -0.99
CA ARG A 796 -21.91 7.81 -1.37
C ARG A 796 -22.12 9.33 -1.48
N LYS A 797 -23.33 9.80 -1.84
CA LYS A 797 -23.68 11.24 -1.91
C LYS A 797 -23.70 11.90 -0.52
N TYR A 798 -23.82 11.09 0.54
CA TYR A 798 -24.09 11.57 1.90
C TYR A 798 -22.95 11.31 2.89
N ASN A 799 -21.70 11.21 2.39
CA ASN A 799 -20.54 10.84 3.22
C ASN A 799 -20.77 9.54 4.01
N GLY A 800 -21.53 8.60 3.43
CA GLY A 800 -21.83 7.34 4.08
C GLY A 800 -21.09 6.15 3.46
N MET A 801 -21.13 5.04 4.19
CA MET A 801 -20.49 3.77 3.86
C MET A 801 -21.50 2.65 4.11
N GLN A 802 -21.67 1.78 3.12
CA GLN A 802 -22.32 0.49 3.31
C GLN A 802 -21.26 -0.60 3.44
N ILE A 803 -21.36 -1.45 4.46
CA ILE A 803 -20.50 -2.63 4.66
C ILE A 803 -21.37 -3.87 4.50
N ILE A 804 -21.04 -4.72 3.54
CA ILE A 804 -21.73 -5.99 3.28
C ILE A 804 -20.83 -7.13 3.69
N ILE A 805 -21.30 -7.99 4.58
CA ILE A 805 -20.53 -9.11 5.09
C ILE A 805 -21.21 -10.41 4.67
N THR A 806 -20.44 -11.36 4.14
CA THR A 806 -20.98 -12.67 3.73
C THR A 806 -19.97 -13.80 3.91
N GLN A 807 -20.47 -14.94 4.37
CA GLN A 807 -19.72 -16.20 4.43
C GLN A 807 -19.78 -17.01 3.14
N ASN A 808 -20.95 -17.02 2.48
CA ASN A 808 -21.22 -17.90 1.36
C ASN A 808 -21.31 -17.11 0.05
N VAL A 809 -20.24 -17.20 -0.75
CA VAL A 809 -20.14 -16.53 -2.05
C VAL A 809 -21.12 -17.13 -3.06
N LYS A 810 -21.44 -18.41 -2.92
CA LYS A 810 -22.31 -19.14 -3.86
C LYS A 810 -23.74 -18.62 -3.89
N ASP A 811 -24.27 -18.18 -2.74
CA ASP A 811 -25.64 -17.66 -2.64
C ASP A 811 -25.83 -16.36 -3.43
N PHE A 812 -24.73 -15.61 -3.62
CA PHE A 812 -24.71 -14.41 -4.47
C PHE A 812 -24.67 -14.73 -5.96
N VAL A 813 -24.23 -15.94 -6.36
CA VAL A 813 -24.03 -16.37 -7.76
C VAL A 813 -25.14 -17.33 -8.24
N GLY A 814 -26.12 -17.65 -7.38
CA GLY A 814 -27.09 -18.73 -7.58
C GLY A 814 -27.85 -18.74 -8.92
N THR A 815 -28.65 -17.72 -9.21
CA THR A 815 -29.36 -17.57 -10.50
C THR A 815 -28.74 -16.43 -11.32
N GLU A 816 -28.91 -16.45 -12.65
CA GLU A 816 -28.32 -15.43 -13.54
C GLU A 816 -28.75 -14.00 -13.18
N GLU A 817 -30.00 -13.81 -12.77
CA GLU A 817 -30.53 -12.51 -12.36
C GLU A 817 -29.95 -12.05 -11.00
N LEU A 818 -29.88 -12.96 -10.02
CA LEU A 818 -29.26 -12.70 -8.72
C LEU A 818 -27.76 -12.40 -8.89
N ALA A 819 -27.05 -13.20 -9.68
CA ALA A 819 -25.65 -13.00 -9.98
C ALA A 819 -25.38 -11.63 -10.59
N ARG A 820 -26.22 -11.18 -11.53
CA ARG A 820 -26.10 -9.84 -12.13
C ARG A 820 -26.23 -8.73 -11.09
N LYS A 821 -27.23 -8.81 -10.20
CA LYS A 821 -27.49 -7.81 -9.16
C LYS A 821 -26.44 -7.84 -8.05
N SER A 822 -26.10 -9.01 -7.54
CA SER A 822 -25.02 -9.24 -6.58
C SER A 822 -23.68 -8.69 -7.07
N THR A 823 -23.33 -8.97 -8.34
CA THR A 823 -22.12 -8.42 -8.97
C THR A 823 -22.17 -6.90 -9.03
N ALA A 824 -23.33 -6.31 -9.31
CA ALA A 824 -23.50 -4.86 -9.34
C ALA A 824 -23.33 -4.20 -7.95
N ILE A 825 -23.72 -4.89 -6.88
CA ILE A 825 -23.51 -4.43 -5.50
C ILE A 825 -22.02 -4.48 -5.14
N ILE A 826 -21.32 -5.57 -5.48
CA ILE A 826 -19.88 -5.68 -5.24
C ILE A 826 -19.11 -4.64 -6.06
N ASN A 827 -19.50 -4.41 -7.31
CA ASN A 827 -18.91 -3.34 -8.14
C ASN A 827 -19.19 -1.94 -7.60
N ALA A 828 -20.24 -1.77 -6.78
CA ALA A 828 -20.51 -0.52 -6.09
C ALA A 828 -19.69 -0.36 -4.80
N CYS A 829 -18.97 -1.40 -4.36
CA CYS A 829 -18.03 -1.38 -3.25
C CYS A 829 -16.64 -0.95 -3.74
N GLN A 830 -16.06 0.05 -3.08
CA GLN A 830 -14.68 0.47 -3.33
C GLN A 830 -13.68 -0.45 -2.62
N TYR A 831 -14.01 -0.85 -1.40
CA TYR A 831 -13.13 -1.62 -0.53
C TYR A 831 -13.57 -3.08 -0.48
N SER A 832 -12.63 -4.01 -0.61
CA SER A 832 -12.91 -5.43 -0.45
C SER A 832 -11.94 -6.05 0.53
N PHE A 833 -12.45 -6.71 1.56
CA PHE A 833 -11.67 -7.51 2.51
C PHE A 833 -12.00 -8.98 2.31
N ILE A 834 -11.07 -9.71 1.71
CA ILE A 834 -11.24 -11.10 1.34
C ILE A 834 -10.38 -11.95 2.27
N PHE A 835 -11.01 -12.56 3.27
CA PHE A 835 -10.41 -13.52 4.17
C PHE A 835 -10.28 -14.90 3.51
N PRO A 836 -9.54 -15.85 4.11
CA PRO A 836 -9.31 -17.17 3.53
C PRO A 836 -10.62 -17.86 3.12
N LEU A 837 -10.65 -18.33 1.88
CA LEU A 837 -11.76 -19.06 1.29
C LEU A 837 -11.41 -20.53 1.08
N SER A 838 -12.43 -21.37 0.87
CA SER A 838 -12.17 -22.73 0.37
C SER A 838 -11.82 -22.67 -1.13
N PRO A 839 -11.07 -23.64 -1.67
CA PRO A 839 -10.78 -23.69 -3.11
C PRO A 839 -12.03 -23.66 -4.00
N ASN A 840 -13.15 -24.22 -3.52
CA ASN A 840 -14.41 -24.20 -4.27
C ASN A 840 -15.01 -22.78 -4.33
N ASP A 841 -15.03 -22.06 -3.20
CA ASP A 841 -15.57 -20.70 -3.14
C ASP A 841 -14.71 -19.70 -3.92
N MET A 842 -13.42 -20.00 -4.11
CA MET A 842 -12.52 -19.18 -4.90
C MET A 842 -12.97 -19.07 -6.37
N HIS A 843 -13.52 -20.14 -6.95
CA HIS A 843 -14.03 -20.10 -8.31
C HIS A 843 -15.23 -19.14 -8.44
N ASP A 844 -16.12 -19.13 -7.45
CA ASP A 844 -17.29 -18.24 -7.43
C ASP A 844 -16.87 -16.79 -7.17
N LEU A 845 -15.86 -16.56 -6.33
CA LEU A 845 -15.27 -15.23 -6.14
C LEU A 845 -14.61 -14.70 -7.43
N CYS A 846 -13.89 -15.54 -8.19
CA CYS A 846 -13.34 -15.14 -9.49
C CYS A 846 -14.44 -14.72 -10.48
N LYS A 847 -15.59 -15.40 -10.48
CA LYS A 847 -16.75 -14.99 -11.31
C LYS A 847 -17.32 -13.64 -10.88
N LEU A 848 -17.43 -13.38 -9.57
CA LEU A 848 -17.91 -12.09 -9.07
C LEU A 848 -17.00 -10.94 -9.48
N TYR A 849 -15.68 -11.17 -9.48
CA TYR A 849 -14.69 -10.16 -9.84
C TYR A 849 -14.29 -10.13 -11.31
N GLU A 850 -14.87 -10.98 -12.17
CA GLU A 850 -14.53 -11.09 -13.60
C GLU A 850 -14.65 -9.73 -14.32
N LYS A 851 -15.66 -8.93 -13.96
CA LYS A 851 -15.88 -7.58 -14.49
C LYS A 851 -15.38 -6.45 -13.58
N ALA A 852 -14.87 -6.80 -12.39
CA ALA A 852 -14.43 -5.88 -11.33
C ALA A 852 -12.89 -5.79 -11.22
N GLY A 853 -12.19 -6.03 -12.32
CA GLY A 853 -10.73 -5.98 -12.38
C GLY A 853 -10.02 -7.32 -12.18
N ALA A 854 -10.75 -8.44 -12.13
CA ALA A 854 -10.30 -9.83 -12.06
C ALA A 854 -9.31 -10.17 -10.93
N ILE A 855 -9.37 -11.41 -10.41
CA ILE A 855 -8.39 -11.90 -9.44
C ILE A 855 -7.42 -12.82 -10.18
N ASN A 856 -6.14 -12.45 -10.21
CA ASN A 856 -5.11 -13.22 -10.92
C ASN A 856 -4.71 -14.49 -10.14
N GLU A 857 -4.02 -15.43 -10.79
CA GLU A 857 -3.65 -16.72 -10.17
C GLU A 857 -2.80 -16.55 -8.91
N SER A 858 -1.85 -15.60 -8.89
CA SER A 858 -1.03 -15.33 -7.70
C SER A 858 -1.85 -14.79 -6.53
N GLU A 859 -2.81 -13.92 -6.79
CA GLU A 859 -3.75 -13.40 -5.77
C GLU A 859 -4.66 -14.52 -5.25
N GLN A 860 -5.10 -15.43 -6.12
CA GLN A 860 -5.87 -16.62 -5.69
C GLN A 860 -5.06 -17.51 -4.75
N GLU A 861 -3.79 -17.76 -5.07
CA GLU A 861 -2.88 -18.51 -4.19
C GLU A 861 -2.65 -17.79 -2.85
N GLU A 862 -2.49 -16.46 -2.86
CA GLU A 862 -2.38 -15.68 -1.62
C GLU A 862 -3.64 -15.82 -0.76
N ILE A 863 -4.85 -15.65 -1.34
CA ILE A 863 -6.13 -15.74 -0.62
C ILE A 863 -6.33 -17.13 -0.01
N VAL A 864 -6.05 -18.19 -0.76
CA VAL A 864 -6.27 -19.58 -0.30
C VAL A 864 -5.29 -19.97 0.81
N ASN A 865 -4.04 -19.51 0.72
CA ASN A 865 -2.98 -19.86 1.68
C ASN A 865 -2.92 -18.93 2.91
N ASN A 866 -3.73 -17.88 2.95
CA ASN A 866 -3.77 -16.96 4.09
C ASN A 866 -4.20 -17.67 5.40
N GLY A 867 -3.54 -17.29 6.50
CA GLY A 867 -3.90 -17.73 7.85
C GLY A 867 -5.15 -17.02 8.40
N ARG A 868 -5.66 -17.49 9.55
CA ARG A 868 -6.75 -16.82 10.26
C ARG A 868 -6.32 -15.39 10.64
N GLY A 869 -7.21 -14.42 10.41
CA GLY A 869 -6.95 -13.00 10.72
C GLY A 869 -6.21 -12.24 9.62
N ARG A 870 -5.72 -12.91 8.57
CA ARG A 870 -5.11 -12.29 7.40
C ARG A 870 -6.14 -12.10 6.30
N ALA A 871 -6.26 -10.91 5.74
CA ALA A 871 -7.19 -10.58 4.66
C ALA A 871 -6.43 -10.07 3.43
N PHE A 872 -6.85 -10.50 2.24
CA PHE A 872 -6.47 -9.83 1.00
C PHE A 872 -7.37 -8.61 0.81
N VAL A 873 -6.77 -7.42 0.76
CA VAL A 873 -7.48 -6.15 0.77
C VAL A 873 -7.30 -5.44 -0.57
N VAL A 874 -8.42 -5.04 -1.16
CA VAL A 874 -8.49 -4.22 -2.36
C VAL A 874 -9.00 -2.85 -1.95
N THR A 875 -8.18 -1.81 -2.09
CA THR A 875 -8.59 -0.40 -1.90
C THR A 875 -8.84 0.29 -3.23
N SER A 876 -8.12 -0.14 -4.28
CA SER A 876 -8.33 0.31 -5.66
C SER A 876 -7.90 -0.79 -6.65
N PRO A 877 -8.16 -0.64 -7.96
CA PRO A 877 -7.61 -1.54 -8.96
C PRO A 877 -6.08 -1.61 -8.96
N SER A 878 -5.39 -0.54 -8.53
CA SER A 878 -3.93 -0.47 -8.46
C SER A 878 -3.36 -0.78 -7.07
N GLU A 879 -4.21 -0.85 -6.05
CA GLU A 879 -3.82 -1.09 -4.65
C GLU A 879 -4.51 -2.32 -4.09
N ARG A 880 -3.75 -3.42 -4.08
CA ARG A 880 -4.20 -4.72 -3.58
C ARG A 880 -3.07 -5.38 -2.80
N SER A 881 -3.31 -5.73 -1.54
CA SER A 881 -2.30 -6.44 -0.74
C SER A 881 -2.91 -7.18 0.44
N CYS A 882 -2.19 -8.16 0.96
CA CYS A 882 -2.57 -8.84 2.18
C CYS A 882 -2.26 -7.98 3.43
N ILE A 883 -3.17 -7.98 4.39
CA ILE A 883 -3.01 -7.35 5.71
C ILE A 883 -3.28 -8.41 6.78
N ASP A 884 -2.37 -8.53 7.74
CA ASP A 884 -2.59 -9.20 9.01
C ASP A 884 -3.35 -8.25 9.94
N ILE A 885 -4.63 -8.54 10.19
CA ILE A 885 -5.50 -7.67 10.99
C ILE A 885 -5.14 -7.82 12.47
N GLU A 886 -4.74 -6.71 13.10
CA GLU A 886 -4.32 -6.67 14.51
C GLU A 886 -5.06 -5.55 15.24
N ALA A 887 -5.91 -5.90 16.21
CA ALA A 887 -6.53 -4.92 17.10
C ALA A 887 -5.66 -4.73 18.37
N PRO A 888 -5.47 -3.50 18.85
CA PRO A 888 -4.93 -3.24 20.19
C PRO A 888 -5.76 -3.94 21.28
N ARG A 889 -5.11 -4.37 22.36
CA ARG A 889 -5.75 -5.11 23.46
C ARG A 889 -6.96 -4.37 24.05
N ASP A 890 -6.90 -3.05 24.13
CA ASP A 890 -7.98 -2.24 24.71
C ASP A 890 -9.20 -2.18 23.77
N ILE A 891 -8.99 -2.18 22.44
CA ILE A 891 -10.07 -2.31 21.46
C ILE A 891 -10.65 -3.73 21.49
N GLU A 892 -9.80 -4.75 21.61
CA GLU A 892 -10.23 -6.14 21.68
C GLU A 892 -11.14 -6.42 22.89
N GLN A 893 -10.88 -5.77 24.03
CA GLN A 893 -11.75 -5.84 25.22
C GLN A 893 -13.17 -5.35 24.95
N LEU A 894 -13.37 -4.47 23.96
CA LEU A 894 -14.71 -3.99 23.58
C LEU A 894 -15.54 -5.07 22.85
N PHE A 895 -14.92 -6.12 22.33
CA PHE A 895 -15.60 -7.09 21.46
C PHE A 895 -16.47 -8.10 22.22
N THR A 896 -16.20 -8.28 23.51
CA THR A 896 -16.84 -9.27 24.39
C THR A 896 -17.55 -8.58 25.57
N MET A 897 -18.52 -9.26 26.18
CA MET A 897 -19.22 -8.77 27.37
C MET A 897 -18.42 -8.93 28.65
#